data_AF-A0A2V3IGI0-F1
#
_entry.id   AF-A0A2V3IGI0-F1
#
_cell.length_a   1.000
_cell.length_b   1.000
_cell.length_c   1.000
_cell.angle_alpha   90.00
_cell.angle_beta   90.00
_cell.angle_gamma   90.00
#
_symmetry.space_group_name_H-M   'P 1'
#
loop_
_entity.id
_entity.type
_entity.pdbx_description
1 polymer ?
#
loop_
_entity_poly.entity_id
_entity_poly.type
_entity_poly.pdbx_seq_one_letter_code
_entity_poly.pdbx_strand_id
1 'polypeptide(L)'
;MAAPFLGRTLCVALAVISLLFSHALAHSLQRFYTCPSLLDYFKTNALERVGPYGLGSSRNYGFGGFGAFPCYNGGFGGVASAIIGGKGGRGGDGGAGAVFGAAGQGGNGFTESATLAQAPSEPQVAGVDFSETNVQVAGVDEPDIVKTDGTNVYVVRGKKLFVLQSSSNGHSTRVLGQLTLPQHASEMLIEGDHLLVIARGYGKLGEDSVHVDNGFTGFGSLISRSSFFPIPRPQSTPLTIVYQIQVTNGSPRLLATLRMEGTYKSSREVGGVARIIMYFNPNSGFPWKYPSCSVSYGQAIEHNKKIIRDTKAEDWVPRFDLKTAGSDKFSTGLVSQCGNTYSPVVFSGFGLLTVATVSLSGSIKPSGGVSITSQAEDVYSTASSLYVTTTEYRWDFFGLESDFRSGSNFKSSIHKFALSNGGASYVASGEVSGSVLNQFSMHDFNGYFFIATTDGATWWTGRNPSSSKVTAFRAVKKSKSLVKTGEVGNLGLGERIFAVRYVKNTAYVVTFRRIDPLYIIDLSNPWHLRATGELKIPGYSAYLHPISSGRILGVGQDATPEGRTTGAKVSLFDVSDVKKPKELSSWTLPRSTSTAEWDHRAFLFWEPESVAVLPISTYYSASDRFVGSILLDITDTEIKERGRIMHQNKSEYRSRIERNLVLGGTKLWSLSYERMQLNDIRDLRKLSSVDLPRY
;
A
#
# COMPACT_ATOMS: atom_id res chain seq x y z
N MET A 1 -45.57 -42.12 -18.43
CA MET A 1 -44.13 -41.77 -18.41
C MET A 1 -43.99 -40.24 -18.40
N ALA A 2 -43.97 -39.59 -17.24
CA ALA A 2 -43.71 -38.13 -17.16
C ALA A 2 -43.34 -37.68 -15.72
N ALA A 3 -42.66 -38.52 -14.92
CA ALA A 3 -42.34 -38.22 -13.54
C ALA A 3 -40.85 -37.91 -13.22
N PRO A 4 -39.82 -38.30 -14.02
CA PRO A 4 -38.44 -38.04 -13.61
C PRO A 4 -37.87 -36.70 -14.10
N PHE A 5 -38.58 -35.97 -14.98
CA PHE A 5 -38.10 -34.71 -15.54
C PHE A 5 -38.36 -33.50 -14.62
N LEU A 6 -39.45 -33.46 -13.85
CA LEU A 6 -39.72 -32.32 -12.97
C LEU A 6 -38.72 -32.20 -11.80
N GLY A 7 -38.26 -33.32 -11.23
CA GLY A 7 -37.35 -33.31 -10.07
C GLY A 7 -35.96 -32.75 -10.39
N ARG A 8 -35.41 -33.05 -11.58
CA ARG A 8 -34.10 -32.53 -12.00
C ARG A 8 -34.14 -31.06 -12.35
N THR A 9 -35.21 -30.58 -13.00
CA THR A 9 -35.37 -29.17 -13.34
C THR A 9 -35.58 -28.31 -12.09
N LEU A 10 -36.32 -28.81 -11.09
CA LEU A 10 -36.50 -28.12 -9.81
C LEU A 10 -35.20 -28.04 -9.01
N CYS A 11 -34.38 -29.10 -9.01
CA CYS A 11 -33.11 -29.14 -8.29
C CYS A 11 -32.05 -28.21 -8.92
N VAL A 12 -32.01 -28.13 -10.26
CA VAL A 12 -31.16 -27.17 -10.98
C VAL A 12 -31.65 -25.74 -10.77
N ALA A 13 -32.97 -25.50 -10.79
CA ALA A 13 -33.53 -24.19 -10.49
C ALA A 13 -33.25 -23.74 -9.05
N LEU A 14 -33.38 -24.63 -8.06
CA LEU A 14 -33.04 -24.36 -6.65
C LEU A 14 -31.54 -24.14 -6.46
N ALA A 15 -30.68 -24.88 -7.16
CA ALA A 15 -29.23 -24.66 -7.13
C ALA A 15 -28.85 -23.33 -7.78
N VAL A 16 -29.47 -22.96 -8.90
CA VAL A 16 -29.25 -21.68 -9.60
C VAL A 16 -29.80 -20.52 -8.76
N ILE A 17 -30.98 -20.66 -8.16
CA ILE A 17 -31.55 -19.67 -7.23
C ILE A 17 -30.67 -19.55 -5.98
N SER A 18 -30.19 -20.65 -5.41
CA SER A 18 -29.26 -20.62 -4.27
C SER A 18 -27.92 -19.98 -4.66
N LEU A 19 -27.34 -20.26 -5.83
CA LEU A 19 -26.12 -19.61 -6.32
C LEU A 19 -26.33 -18.11 -6.60
N LEU A 20 -27.47 -17.73 -7.18
CA LEU A 20 -27.84 -16.34 -7.43
C LEU A 20 -28.12 -15.58 -6.13
N PHE A 21 -28.77 -16.19 -5.14
CA PHE A 21 -29.00 -15.61 -3.81
C PHE A 21 -27.70 -15.54 -3.01
N SER A 22 -26.84 -16.55 -3.05
CA SER A 22 -25.52 -16.51 -2.37
C SER A 22 -24.60 -15.45 -2.98
N HIS A 23 -24.60 -15.26 -4.30
CA HIS A 23 -23.89 -14.15 -4.93
C HIS A 23 -24.55 -12.81 -4.63
N ALA A 24 -25.88 -12.68 -4.71
CA ALA A 24 -26.57 -11.41 -4.44
C ALA A 24 -26.45 -10.96 -2.97
N LEU A 25 -26.46 -11.89 -2.01
CA LEU A 25 -26.33 -11.59 -0.58
C LEU A 25 -24.88 -11.31 -0.17
N ALA A 26 -23.87 -11.94 -0.79
CA ALA A 26 -22.46 -11.62 -0.54
C ALA A 26 -22.09 -10.15 -0.83
N HIS A 27 -22.85 -9.49 -1.72
CA HIS A 27 -22.64 -8.08 -2.09
C HIS A 27 -23.50 -7.10 -1.27
N SER A 28 -24.39 -7.61 -0.41
CA SER A 28 -25.21 -6.77 0.44
C SER A 28 -24.43 -6.36 1.70
N LEU A 29 -24.53 -5.09 2.05
CA LEU A 29 -23.72 -4.46 3.07
C LEU A 29 -24.62 -4.08 4.25
N GLN A 30 -24.35 -4.63 5.42
CA GLN A 30 -25.10 -4.34 6.63
C GLN A 30 -24.47 -3.14 7.34
N ARG A 31 -25.28 -2.13 7.65
CA ARG A 31 -24.91 -1.05 8.57
C ARG A 31 -25.38 -1.42 9.97
N PHE A 32 -24.50 -1.29 10.96
CA PHE A 32 -24.93 -1.35 12.35
C PHE A 32 -25.48 0.03 12.73
N TYR A 33 -26.76 0.12 13.04
CA TYR A 33 -27.40 1.40 13.38
C TYR A 33 -27.20 1.76 14.86
N THR A 34 -26.94 0.76 15.71
CA THR A 34 -26.82 0.94 17.16
C THR A 34 -25.68 0.10 17.73
N CYS A 35 -25.09 0.54 18.85
CA CYS A 35 -24.06 -0.23 19.55
C CYS A 35 -24.50 -1.64 19.98
N PRO A 36 -25.75 -1.86 20.48
CA PRO A 36 -26.25 -3.21 20.74
C PRO A 36 -26.23 -4.14 19.52
N SER A 37 -26.65 -3.66 18.34
CA SER A 37 -26.64 -4.48 17.12
C SER A 37 -25.22 -4.88 16.67
N LEU A 38 -24.25 -3.98 16.85
CA LEU A 38 -22.84 -4.26 16.56
C LEU A 38 -22.27 -5.27 17.55
N LEU A 39 -22.56 -5.08 18.84
CA LEU A 39 -22.07 -5.96 19.90
C LEU A 39 -22.63 -7.38 19.75
N ASP A 40 -23.92 -7.50 19.44
CA ASP A 40 -24.57 -8.79 19.22
C ASP A 40 -23.94 -9.55 18.04
N TYR A 41 -23.74 -8.86 16.91
CA TYR A 41 -23.04 -9.43 15.76
C TYR A 41 -21.65 -9.95 16.11
N PHE A 42 -20.83 -9.13 16.77
CA PHE A 42 -19.47 -9.53 17.12
C PHE A 42 -19.44 -10.63 18.17
N LYS A 43 -20.24 -10.54 19.25
CA LYS A 43 -20.31 -11.58 20.29
C LYS A 43 -20.77 -12.92 19.72
N THR A 44 -21.80 -12.93 18.89
CA THR A 44 -22.32 -14.15 18.28
C THR A 44 -21.24 -14.83 17.45
N ASN A 45 -20.61 -14.10 16.51
CA ASN A 45 -19.55 -14.66 15.68
C ASN A 45 -18.31 -15.05 16.50
N ALA A 46 -17.98 -14.31 17.55
CA ALA A 46 -16.82 -14.55 18.42
C ALA A 46 -17.01 -15.78 19.31
N LEU A 47 -18.19 -15.97 19.92
CA LEU A 47 -18.46 -17.13 20.77
C LEU A 47 -18.42 -18.45 20.00
N GLU A 48 -18.79 -18.43 18.72
CA GLU A 48 -18.69 -19.59 17.83
C GLU A 48 -17.24 -19.93 17.45
N ARG A 49 -16.32 -18.94 17.46
CA ARG A 49 -14.97 -19.06 16.88
C ARG A 49 -13.84 -18.98 17.89
N VAL A 50 -14.12 -18.58 19.12
CA VAL A 50 -13.09 -18.39 20.15
C VAL A 50 -12.46 -19.71 20.55
N GLY A 51 -11.14 -19.75 20.44
CA GLY A 51 -10.34 -20.89 20.84
C GLY A 51 -9.61 -20.68 22.16
N PRO A 52 -8.77 -21.65 22.56
CA PRO A 52 -7.81 -21.49 23.66
C PRO A 52 -6.82 -20.33 23.46
N TYR A 53 -6.64 -19.87 22.22
CA TYR A 53 -5.69 -18.83 21.84
C TYR A 53 -6.39 -17.51 21.42
N GLY A 54 -7.63 -17.31 21.86
CA GLY A 54 -8.42 -16.11 21.54
C GLY A 54 -9.16 -16.21 20.20
N LEU A 55 -9.37 -15.06 19.55
CA LEU A 55 -10.05 -14.97 18.25
C LEU A 55 -9.02 -15.08 17.12
N GLY A 56 -8.60 -16.31 16.85
CA GLY A 56 -7.90 -16.67 15.62
C GLY A 56 -8.93 -17.17 14.62
N SER A 57 -8.97 -16.58 13.42
CA SER A 57 -9.74 -17.14 12.32
C SER A 57 -9.39 -18.62 12.19
N SER A 58 -10.40 -19.49 12.20
CA SER A 58 -10.33 -20.71 11.40
C SER A 58 -9.78 -20.30 10.03
N ARG A 59 -8.55 -20.73 9.69
CA ARG A 59 -7.86 -20.56 8.39
C ARG A 59 -6.93 -19.36 8.15
N ASN A 60 -6.11 -18.93 9.11
CA ASN A 60 -4.69 -18.61 8.90
C ASN A 60 -4.12 -17.76 10.04
N TYR A 61 -2.80 -17.92 10.24
CA TYR A 61 -1.91 -17.13 11.10
C TYR A 61 -1.86 -17.50 12.58
N GLY A 62 -1.04 -18.51 12.83
CA GLY A 62 -0.20 -18.59 14.02
C GLY A 62 0.92 -19.57 13.72
N PHE A 63 2.16 -19.23 14.05
CA PHE A 63 3.31 -20.13 14.09
C PHE A 63 3.09 -21.20 15.21
N GLY A 64 1.97 -21.91 15.17
CA GLY A 64 1.52 -22.89 16.16
C GLY A 64 1.80 -24.34 15.77
N GLY A 65 2.72 -24.55 14.82
CA GLY A 65 3.14 -25.87 14.34
C GLY A 65 4.19 -26.57 15.21
N PHE A 66 4.77 -25.88 16.21
CA PHE A 66 5.39 -26.59 17.32
C PHE A 66 4.29 -26.87 18.31
N GLY A 67 3.76 -28.09 18.24
CA GLY A 67 2.76 -28.57 19.18
C GLY A 67 3.15 -28.17 20.59
N ALA A 68 2.16 -27.68 21.36
CA ALA A 68 2.29 -27.62 22.80
C ALA A 68 2.77 -29.01 23.25
N PHE A 69 4.06 -29.13 23.56
CA PHE A 69 4.56 -30.35 24.15
C PHE A 69 3.78 -30.51 25.45
N PRO A 70 3.02 -31.60 25.63
CA PRO A 70 2.38 -31.85 26.91
C PRO A 70 3.49 -31.81 27.96
N CYS A 71 3.24 -31.12 29.08
CA CYS A 71 4.17 -31.06 30.20
C CYS A 71 4.37 -32.52 30.69
N TYR A 72 5.38 -33.20 30.15
CA TYR A 72 5.76 -34.53 30.59
C TYR A 72 6.48 -34.36 31.92
N ASN A 73 5.83 -34.77 33.00
CA ASN A 73 6.51 -35.06 34.26
C ASN A 73 7.36 -36.32 34.05
N GLY A 74 8.60 -36.13 33.60
CA GLY A 74 9.58 -37.20 33.45
C GLY A 74 10.86 -36.70 32.79
N GLY A 75 12.01 -36.97 33.43
CA GLY A 75 13.34 -36.43 33.13
C GLY A 75 13.74 -36.35 31.65
N PHE A 76 14.48 -35.28 31.33
CA PHE A 76 15.22 -35.12 30.09
C PHE A 76 16.29 -36.22 29.96
N GLY A 77 16.04 -37.21 29.11
CA GLY A 77 17.02 -38.24 28.76
C GLY A 77 16.49 -39.19 27.68
N GLY A 78 16.70 -38.84 26.40
CA GLY A 78 16.66 -39.81 25.31
C GLY A 78 15.46 -39.71 24.36
N VAL A 79 15.44 -38.71 23.46
CA VAL A 79 14.68 -38.82 22.19
C VAL A 79 15.27 -38.05 21.00
N ALA A 80 16.50 -37.52 21.13
CA ALA A 80 17.12 -36.73 20.06
C ALA A 80 17.82 -37.55 18.95
N SER A 81 17.71 -38.88 18.92
CA SER A 81 18.45 -39.73 17.96
C SER A 81 17.61 -40.47 16.91
N ALA A 82 16.31 -40.19 16.76
CA ALA A 82 15.44 -41.04 15.92
C ALA A 82 14.91 -40.43 14.61
N ILE A 83 15.22 -39.18 14.24
CA ILE A 83 14.55 -38.53 13.07
C ILE A 83 15.53 -38.17 11.92
N ILE A 84 16.84 -38.35 12.07
CA ILE A 84 17.79 -38.15 10.97
C ILE A 84 18.32 -39.50 10.48
N GLY A 85 17.55 -40.17 9.63
CA GLY A 85 18.00 -41.36 8.91
C GLY A 85 16.95 -41.92 7.97
N GLY A 86 17.10 -41.68 6.65
CA GLY A 86 16.22 -42.32 5.66
C GLY A 86 16.33 -41.81 4.21
N LYS A 87 17.43 -42.19 3.53
CA LYS A 87 17.67 -42.50 2.08
C LYS A 87 16.83 -41.87 0.95
N GLY A 88 17.53 -41.53 -0.15
CA GLY A 88 17.01 -40.91 -1.37
C GLY A 88 16.67 -41.83 -2.55
N GLY A 89 16.39 -41.23 -3.71
CA GLY A 89 16.12 -41.90 -5.00
C GLY A 89 16.01 -40.92 -6.18
N ARG A 90 16.68 -41.28 -7.30
CA ARG A 90 16.90 -40.55 -8.57
C ARG A 90 15.92 -41.00 -9.68
N GLY A 91 15.81 -40.17 -10.74
CA GLY A 91 15.46 -40.54 -12.14
C GLY A 91 14.07 -40.05 -12.60
N GLY A 92 13.81 -39.60 -13.83
CA GLY A 92 14.58 -39.50 -15.07
C GLY A 92 13.62 -39.20 -16.25
N ASP A 93 14.06 -38.35 -17.17
CA ASP A 93 13.80 -38.15 -18.62
C ASP A 93 12.49 -38.54 -19.37
N GLY A 94 12.19 -37.70 -20.37
CA GLY A 94 11.60 -38.03 -21.68
C GLY A 94 10.07 -37.91 -21.77
N GLY A 95 9.44 -37.33 -22.79
CA GLY A 95 9.85 -36.89 -24.12
C GLY A 95 8.64 -37.02 -25.07
N ALA A 96 8.56 -36.11 -26.06
CA ALA A 96 7.71 -36.16 -27.27
C ALA A 96 6.17 -36.12 -27.07
N GLY A 97 5.36 -35.47 -27.92
CA GLY A 97 5.58 -34.78 -29.18
C GLY A 97 4.22 -34.62 -29.90
N ALA A 98 4.21 -33.76 -30.93
CA ALA A 98 3.26 -33.75 -32.07
C ALA A 98 1.80 -33.30 -31.79
N VAL A 99 1.04 -32.62 -32.68
CA VAL A 99 1.20 -32.19 -34.09
C VAL A 99 -0.01 -31.28 -34.46
N PHE A 100 0.28 -30.12 -35.08
CA PHE A 100 -0.37 -29.39 -36.21
C PHE A 100 -1.86 -28.95 -36.30
N GLY A 101 -2.03 -27.73 -36.85
CA GLY A 101 -3.10 -27.26 -37.77
C GLY A 101 -3.79 -25.93 -37.37
N ALA A 102 -3.37 -24.72 -37.79
CA ALA A 102 -3.59 -24.03 -39.08
C ALA A 102 -5.09 -23.95 -39.50
N ALA A 103 -5.74 -22.86 -39.93
CA ALA A 103 -5.38 -21.51 -40.38
C ALA A 103 -6.67 -20.63 -40.54
N GLY A 104 -6.50 -19.32 -40.86
CA GLY A 104 -7.51 -18.47 -41.55
C GLY A 104 -7.89 -17.17 -40.80
N GLN A 105 -7.18 -16.05 -40.96
CA GLN A 105 -7.26 -14.98 -42.00
C GLN A 105 -8.58 -14.22 -42.16
N GLY A 106 -8.46 -12.88 -42.13
CA GLY A 106 -9.44 -11.85 -42.56
C GLY A 106 -9.64 -10.80 -41.47
N GLY A 107 -9.31 -9.51 -41.59
CA GLY A 107 -9.07 -8.65 -42.74
C GLY A 107 -10.11 -7.51 -42.74
N ASN A 108 -9.62 -6.25 -42.71
CA ASN A 108 -10.34 -4.96 -42.83
C ASN A 108 -10.78 -4.33 -41.49
N GLY A 109 -10.40 -3.11 -41.10
CA GLY A 109 -9.88 -1.98 -41.87
C GLY A 109 -10.88 -0.82 -41.76
N PHE A 110 -10.82 -0.04 -40.67
CA PHE A 110 -11.47 1.27 -40.60
C PHE A 110 -10.57 2.27 -39.84
N THR A 111 -10.06 3.19 -40.64
CA THR A 111 -9.48 4.48 -40.31
C THR A 111 -10.57 5.45 -39.87
N GLU A 112 -10.41 6.09 -38.71
CA GLU A 112 -10.58 7.54 -38.64
C GLU A 112 -9.94 8.10 -37.36
N SER A 113 -9.20 9.18 -37.57
CA SER A 113 -8.45 9.95 -36.59
C SER A 113 -9.40 10.87 -35.85
N ALA A 114 -9.35 10.85 -34.52
CA ALA A 114 -9.88 11.93 -33.70
C ALA A 114 -8.77 12.42 -32.76
N THR A 115 -8.29 13.62 -33.07
CA THR A 115 -7.31 14.40 -32.32
C THR A 115 -7.82 14.65 -30.89
N LEU A 116 -7.14 14.10 -29.89
CA LEU A 116 -7.44 14.32 -28.47
C LEU A 116 -6.21 14.93 -27.79
N ALA A 117 -6.21 16.24 -27.66
CA ALA A 117 -5.26 16.99 -26.84
C ALA A 117 -5.85 17.22 -25.45
N GLN A 118 -5.17 16.69 -24.43
CA GLN A 118 -4.83 17.29 -23.12
C GLN A 118 -4.55 16.16 -22.13
N ALA A 119 -3.37 16.16 -21.49
CA ALA A 119 -2.96 15.25 -20.43
C ALA A 119 -3.38 15.75 -19.03
N PRO A 120 -3.31 14.93 -17.96
CA PRO A 120 -3.36 15.34 -16.56
C PRO A 120 -2.00 15.05 -15.88
N SER A 121 -1.04 15.93 -16.12
CA SER A 121 -0.30 16.58 -15.03
C SER A 121 -0.72 18.04 -15.15
N GLU A 122 -1.22 18.68 -14.09
CA GLU A 122 -1.31 20.14 -14.17
C GLU A 122 0.15 20.63 -14.30
N PRO A 123 0.46 21.46 -15.32
CA PRO A 123 1.75 22.12 -15.36
C PRO A 123 1.91 22.92 -14.06
N GLN A 124 3.13 22.96 -13.54
CA GLN A 124 3.51 23.80 -12.40
C GLN A 124 2.90 25.20 -12.59
N VAL A 125 2.16 25.67 -11.59
CA VAL A 125 1.50 26.98 -11.65
C VAL A 125 2.58 28.03 -11.82
N ALA A 126 2.44 28.89 -12.84
CA ALA A 126 3.40 29.96 -13.12
C ALA A 126 3.64 30.80 -11.86
N GLY A 127 4.90 30.89 -11.42
CA GLY A 127 5.31 31.58 -10.20
C GLY A 127 5.59 30.68 -8.99
N VAL A 128 5.34 29.37 -9.07
CA VAL A 128 5.80 28.39 -8.08
C VAL A 128 7.23 27.98 -8.40
N ASP A 129 8.14 28.17 -7.45
CA ASP A 129 9.58 27.92 -7.59
C ASP A 129 10.05 26.74 -6.72
N PHE A 130 9.14 25.88 -6.27
CA PHE A 130 9.45 24.73 -5.46
C PHE A 130 8.68 23.49 -5.91
N SER A 131 9.22 22.31 -5.61
CA SER A 131 8.55 21.04 -5.89
C SER A 131 7.80 20.54 -4.67
N GLU A 132 6.64 19.95 -4.91
CA GLU A 132 5.88 19.22 -3.89
C GLU A 132 6.22 17.73 -3.92
N THR A 133 5.60 16.96 -3.01
CA THR A 133 5.66 15.50 -3.06
C THR A 133 5.08 15.03 -4.40
N ASN A 134 5.75 14.08 -5.07
CA ASN A 134 5.18 13.44 -6.24
C ASN A 134 3.93 12.64 -5.84
N VAL A 135 2.75 13.17 -6.12
CA VAL A 135 1.45 12.60 -5.73
C VAL A 135 0.82 11.78 -6.85
N GLN A 136 -0.10 10.89 -6.46
CA GLN A 136 -0.87 10.09 -7.39
C GLN A 136 -1.93 10.90 -8.17
N VAL A 137 -2.66 11.76 -7.48
CA VAL A 137 -3.79 12.54 -8.03
C VAL A 137 -3.57 14.00 -7.66
N ALA A 138 -3.66 14.90 -8.64
CA ALA A 138 -3.54 16.33 -8.41
C ALA A 138 -4.59 16.83 -7.39
N GLY A 139 -4.18 17.73 -6.50
CA GLY A 139 -5.04 18.27 -5.43
C GLY A 139 -5.32 17.31 -4.28
N VAL A 140 -4.63 16.17 -4.20
CA VAL A 140 -4.69 15.24 -3.08
C VAL A 140 -3.27 15.04 -2.54
N ASP A 141 -2.96 15.65 -1.40
CA ASP A 141 -1.64 15.53 -0.82
C ASP A 141 -1.41 14.15 -0.18
N GLU A 142 -0.18 13.69 -0.27
CA GLU A 142 0.31 12.44 0.31
C GLU A 142 1.37 12.73 1.38
N PRO A 143 1.38 11.96 2.49
CA PRO A 143 2.37 12.15 3.52
C PRO A 143 3.77 11.76 3.03
N ASP A 144 4.80 12.46 3.49
CA ASP A 144 6.19 12.12 3.18
C ASP A 144 7.15 12.45 4.33
N ILE A 145 8.40 12.02 4.24
CA ILE A 145 9.44 12.29 5.25
C ILE A 145 10.09 13.67 5.11
N VAL A 146 9.91 14.31 3.96
CA VAL A 146 10.33 15.67 3.66
C VAL A 146 9.24 16.39 2.88
N LYS A 147 8.92 17.62 3.28
CA LYS A 147 7.94 18.49 2.60
C LYS A 147 8.40 19.94 2.69
N THR A 148 7.81 20.82 1.89
CA THR A 148 8.13 22.25 1.90
C THR A 148 6.87 23.09 1.69
N ASP A 149 6.81 24.24 2.36
CA ASP A 149 5.79 25.29 2.17
C ASP A 149 6.24 26.35 1.12
N GLY A 150 7.30 26.06 0.36
CA GLY A 150 7.95 26.99 -0.57
C GLY A 150 8.97 27.94 0.06
N THR A 151 9.03 28.00 1.40
CA THR A 151 10.01 28.84 2.13
C THR A 151 10.95 27.99 2.98
N ASN A 152 10.38 27.03 3.72
CA ASN A 152 11.03 26.15 4.67
C ASN A 152 10.95 24.71 4.18
N VAL A 153 11.94 23.92 4.56
CA VAL A 153 11.96 22.47 4.35
C VAL A 153 11.78 21.78 5.69
N TYR A 154 10.73 20.98 5.78
CA TYR A 154 10.41 20.17 6.95
C TYR A 154 10.99 18.77 6.74
N VAL A 155 11.65 18.22 7.76
CA VAL A 155 12.20 16.86 7.70
C VAL A 155 11.86 16.12 9.00
N VAL A 156 11.25 14.94 8.87
CA VAL A 156 11.12 14.02 10.00
C VAL A 156 12.21 12.94 9.94
N ARG A 157 12.91 12.74 11.05
CA ARG A 157 13.94 11.70 11.18
C ARG A 157 14.00 11.18 12.61
N GLY A 158 13.77 9.87 12.76
CA GLY A 158 13.69 9.25 14.08
C GLY A 158 12.65 9.96 14.94
N LYS A 159 13.05 10.41 16.13
CA LYS A 159 12.20 11.18 17.05
C LYS A 159 12.28 12.70 16.86
N LYS A 160 12.68 13.20 15.70
CA LYS A 160 12.84 14.64 15.49
C LYS A 160 12.11 15.13 14.25
N LEU A 161 11.53 16.31 14.38
CA LEU A 161 11.15 17.19 13.29
C LEU A 161 12.17 18.33 13.20
N PHE A 162 12.66 18.59 12.00
CA PHE A 162 13.53 19.73 11.68
C PHE A 162 12.81 20.71 10.78
N VAL A 163 13.01 22.00 11.02
CA VAL A 163 12.62 23.09 10.12
C VAL A 163 13.91 23.72 9.59
N LEU A 164 14.13 23.57 8.30
CA LEU A 164 15.34 24.00 7.60
C LEU A 164 15.01 25.12 6.62
N GLN A 165 15.97 25.99 6.35
CA GLN A 165 15.83 27.04 5.34
C GLN A 165 17.17 27.26 4.64
N SER A 166 17.13 27.63 3.36
CA SER A 166 18.32 28.16 2.68
C SER A 166 18.53 29.63 3.09
N SER A 167 19.77 30.04 3.32
CA SER A 167 20.12 31.43 3.59
C SER A 167 19.68 32.35 2.45
N SER A 168 19.57 33.66 2.74
CA SER A 168 19.22 34.68 1.75
C SER A 168 20.18 34.72 0.56
N ASN A 169 21.47 34.47 0.78
CA ASN A 169 22.47 34.35 -0.29
C ASN A 169 22.43 32.99 -1.02
N GLY A 170 21.56 32.06 -0.61
CA GLY A 170 21.36 30.75 -1.23
C GLY A 170 22.47 29.71 -1.00
N HIS A 171 23.55 30.09 -0.33
CA HIS A 171 24.77 29.27 -0.25
C HIS A 171 24.92 28.47 1.05
N SER A 172 24.03 28.66 2.03
CA SER A 172 24.06 27.87 3.26
C SER A 172 22.69 27.39 3.68
N THR A 173 22.66 26.32 4.47
CA THR A 173 21.46 25.75 5.08
C THR A 173 21.47 26.12 6.56
N ARG A 174 20.37 26.68 7.06
CA ARG A 174 20.16 26.99 8.47
C ARG A 174 19.08 26.07 9.04
N VAL A 175 19.34 25.50 10.21
CA VAL A 175 18.30 24.90 11.05
C VAL A 175 17.59 26.03 11.79
N LEU A 176 16.35 26.31 11.44
CA LEU A 176 15.54 27.34 12.12
C LEU A 176 15.00 26.83 13.45
N GLY A 177 14.60 25.56 13.48
CA GLY A 177 14.03 24.94 14.66
C GLY A 177 14.09 23.43 14.60
N GLN A 178 13.98 22.81 15.78
CA GLN A 178 13.84 21.37 15.93
C GLN A 178 12.84 21.07 17.04
N LEU A 179 12.11 19.97 16.90
CA LEU A 179 11.21 19.46 17.92
C LEU A 179 11.48 17.97 18.13
N THR A 180 11.70 17.57 19.39
CA THR A 180 11.79 16.17 19.76
C THR A 180 10.38 15.61 19.98
N LEU A 181 10.04 14.58 19.22
CA LEU A 181 8.78 13.86 19.27
C LEU A 181 8.86 12.70 20.28
N PRO A 182 7.75 12.35 20.96
CA PRO A 182 7.74 11.22 21.88
C PRO A 182 8.11 9.87 21.22
N GLN A 183 7.66 9.66 19.98
CA GLN A 183 7.86 8.43 19.20
C GLN A 183 8.51 8.72 17.84
N HIS A 184 8.99 7.65 17.19
CA HIS A 184 9.60 7.77 15.86
C HIS A 184 8.53 8.18 14.84
N ALA A 185 8.76 9.31 14.18
CA ALA A 185 7.95 9.75 13.07
C ALA A 185 8.13 8.83 11.87
N SER A 186 7.03 8.53 11.20
CA SER A 186 7.00 7.76 9.95
C SER A 186 6.98 8.70 8.74
N GLU A 187 6.08 9.69 8.76
CA GLU A 187 5.85 10.64 7.65
C GLU A 187 4.99 11.81 8.16
N MET A 188 4.82 12.85 7.35
CA MET A 188 4.05 14.04 7.73
C MET A 188 3.23 14.62 6.56
N LEU A 189 2.20 15.37 6.92
CA LEU A 189 1.41 16.24 6.05
C LEU A 189 1.60 17.70 6.50
N ILE A 190 1.51 18.65 5.56
CA ILE A 190 1.63 20.08 5.85
C ILE A 190 0.47 20.84 5.23
N GLU A 191 0.00 21.89 5.90
CA GLU A 191 -0.97 22.87 5.37
C GLU A 191 -0.69 24.21 6.05
N GLY A 192 -0.25 25.20 5.29
CA GLY A 192 0.20 26.49 5.84
C GLY A 192 1.26 26.32 6.92
N ASP A 193 1.02 26.87 8.11
CA ASP A 193 1.90 26.78 9.28
C ASP A 193 1.64 25.54 10.16
N HIS A 194 0.75 24.63 9.74
CA HIS A 194 0.36 23.44 10.50
C HIS A 194 0.91 22.16 9.87
N LEU A 195 1.41 21.27 10.72
CA LEU A 195 1.90 19.95 10.36
C LEU A 195 1.14 18.88 11.14
N LEU A 196 0.82 17.78 10.47
CA LEU A 196 0.48 16.51 11.12
C LEU A 196 1.63 15.53 10.91
N VAL A 197 2.34 15.20 11.98
CA VAL A 197 3.39 14.17 11.94
C VAL A 197 2.80 12.86 12.44
N ILE A 198 2.90 11.82 11.62
CA ILE A 198 2.35 10.49 11.89
C ILE A 198 3.46 9.62 12.45
N ALA A 199 3.17 8.91 13.54
CA ALA A 199 4.04 7.94 14.19
C ALA A 199 3.27 6.66 14.51
N ARG A 200 4.01 5.60 14.85
CA ARG A 200 3.47 4.30 15.23
C ARG A 200 4.05 3.89 16.59
N GLY A 201 3.30 3.12 17.35
CA GLY A 201 3.77 2.58 18.62
C GLY A 201 2.86 1.48 19.15
N TYR A 202 3.18 0.97 20.32
CA TYR A 202 2.34 0.01 21.02
C TYR A 202 2.09 0.47 22.45
N GLY A 203 0.86 0.32 22.94
CA GLY A 203 0.54 0.72 24.31
C GLY A 203 -0.93 0.60 24.64
N LYS A 204 -1.30 1.26 25.73
CA LYS A 204 -2.68 1.41 26.18
C LYS A 204 -3.06 2.88 26.11
N LEU A 205 -4.28 3.15 25.67
CA LEU A 205 -4.83 4.51 25.75
C LEU A 205 -4.95 4.94 27.22
N GLY A 206 -4.78 6.23 27.47
CA GLY A 206 -4.81 6.86 28.80
C GLY A 206 -3.54 6.70 29.63
N GLU A 207 -2.55 5.92 29.17
CA GLU A 207 -1.24 5.78 29.82
C GLU A 207 -0.17 6.58 29.05
N ASP A 208 0.79 7.21 29.72
CA ASP A 208 1.89 7.93 29.03
C ASP A 208 2.93 6.96 28.42
N SER A 209 2.96 5.70 28.86
CA SER A 209 3.89 4.66 28.41
C SER A 209 3.51 4.14 27.02
N VAL A 210 4.25 4.57 25.99
CA VAL A 210 4.19 4.00 24.65
C VAL A 210 5.52 3.30 24.34
N HIS A 211 5.45 2.02 24.06
CA HIS A 211 6.60 1.22 23.64
C HIS A 211 6.90 1.50 22.17
N VAL A 212 8.20 1.65 21.89
CA VAL A 212 8.70 1.95 20.54
C VAL A 212 8.53 0.70 19.66
N ASP A 213 7.99 0.88 18.46
CA ASP A 213 8.13 -0.10 17.39
C ASP A 213 9.56 -0.02 16.84
N ASN A 214 10.48 -0.82 17.38
CA ASN A 214 11.87 -0.82 16.94
C ASN A 214 12.08 -1.48 15.56
N GLY A 215 11.02 -1.89 14.85
CA GLY A 215 11.12 -2.47 13.49
C GLY A 215 11.94 -3.76 13.38
N PHE A 216 12.42 -4.31 14.50
CA PHE A 216 13.30 -5.49 14.54
C PHE A 216 12.46 -6.76 14.70
N THR A 217 11.87 -7.23 13.61
CA THR A 217 11.32 -8.60 13.48
C THR A 217 12.31 -9.54 12.76
N GLY A 218 13.59 -9.19 12.72
CA GLY A 218 14.65 -10.00 12.14
C GLY A 218 14.98 -11.22 13.01
N PHE A 219 15.21 -12.37 12.34
CA PHE A 219 15.65 -13.68 12.84
C PHE A 219 16.91 -13.71 13.76
N GLY A 220 17.44 -12.55 14.20
CA GLY A 220 18.68 -12.42 14.97
C GLY A 220 18.57 -12.75 16.46
N SER A 221 17.38 -12.96 17.02
CA SER A 221 17.21 -13.41 18.42
C SER A 221 17.20 -14.94 18.55
N LEU A 222 18.06 -15.65 17.81
CA LEU A 222 18.18 -17.12 17.89
C LEU A 222 19.40 -17.61 18.69
N ILE A 223 20.20 -16.71 19.28
CA ILE A 223 21.41 -17.08 20.05
C ILE A 223 21.30 -16.89 21.56
N SER A 224 20.14 -16.50 22.10
CA SER A 224 19.86 -16.74 23.52
C SER A 224 19.22 -18.12 23.68
N ARG A 225 19.99 -19.09 24.17
CA ARG A 225 19.58 -20.51 24.41
C ARG A 225 18.45 -20.68 25.44
N SER A 226 17.68 -19.64 25.74
CA SER A 226 16.51 -19.64 26.63
C SER A 226 15.21 -19.13 25.98
N SER A 227 15.21 -18.79 24.69
CA SER A 227 14.09 -18.05 24.05
C SER A 227 13.24 -18.86 23.05
N PHE A 228 12.99 -20.16 23.32
CA PHE A 228 12.01 -20.95 22.57
C PHE A 228 10.60 -20.96 23.18
N PHE A 229 10.39 -20.27 24.31
CA PHE A 229 9.07 -20.07 24.89
C PHE A 229 8.50 -18.71 24.45
N PRO A 230 7.25 -18.64 23.95
CA PRO A 230 6.57 -17.37 23.79
C PRO A 230 6.34 -16.79 25.20
N ILE A 231 7.22 -15.88 25.61
CA ILE A 231 6.98 -15.06 26.80
C ILE A 231 5.66 -14.33 26.53
N PRO A 232 4.66 -14.37 27.44
CA PRO A 232 3.44 -13.59 27.30
C PRO A 232 3.85 -12.12 27.24
N ARG A 233 3.90 -11.54 26.04
CA ARG A 233 4.11 -10.11 25.90
C ARG A 233 2.90 -9.43 26.54
N PRO A 234 3.07 -8.40 27.39
CA PRO A 234 1.95 -7.61 27.84
C PRO A 234 1.14 -7.18 26.60
N GLN A 235 -0.17 -7.39 26.65
CA GLN A 235 -1.09 -7.02 25.59
C GLN A 235 -0.91 -5.54 25.30
N SER A 236 -0.23 -5.26 24.19
CA SER A 236 0.08 -3.91 23.76
C SER A 236 -0.61 -3.72 22.44
N THR A 237 -1.59 -2.83 22.44
CA THR A 237 -2.41 -2.55 21.26
C THR A 237 -1.57 -1.70 20.31
N PRO A 238 -1.52 -2.02 19.00
CA PRO A 238 -0.93 -1.13 18.01
C PRO A 238 -1.63 0.24 18.05
N LEU A 239 -0.86 1.32 18.04
CA LEU A 239 -1.35 2.69 18.06
C LEU A 239 -0.86 3.46 16.83
N THR A 240 -1.80 4.14 16.18
CA THR A 240 -1.53 5.22 15.24
C THR A 240 -1.46 6.53 16.02
N ILE A 241 -0.33 7.22 15.95
CA ILE A 241 -0.08 8.43 16.73
C ILE A 241 0.04 9.61 15.77
N VAL A 242 -0.65 10.70 16.07
CA VAL A 242 -0.66 11.92 15.26
C VAL A 242 -0.28 13.09 16.15
N TYR A 243 0.81 13.76 15.78
CA TYR A 243 1.27 14.98 16.42
C TYR A 243 0.81 16.18 15.60
N GLN A 244 0.01 17.06 16.19
CA GLN A 244 -0.30 18.37 15.60
C GLN A 244 0.77 19.37 16.01
N ILE A 245 1.41 19.98 15.04
CA ILE A 245 2.52 20.89 15.24
C ILE A 245 2.23 22.18 14.49
N GLN A 246 2.50 23.31 15.12
CA GLN A 246 2.48 24.62 14.47
C GLN A 246 3.90 25.16 14.36
N VAL A 247 4.22 25.79 13.23
CA VAL A 247 5.54 26.38 12.98
C VAL A 247 5.40 27.88 12.80
N THR A 248 5.88 28.64 13.78
CA THR A 248 5.86 30.11 13.73
C THR A 248 7.28 30.64 13.63
N ASN A 249 7.60 31.40 12.59
CA ASN A 249 8.95 31.94 12.33
C ASN A 249 10.05 30.85 12.39
N GLY A 250 9.75 29.67 11.84
CA GLY A 250 10.66 28.52 11.83
C GLY A 250 10.77 27.75 13.15
N SER A 251 10.03 28.14 14.20
CA SER A 251 10.01 27.44 15.49
C SER A 251 8.83 26.46 15.57
N PRO A 252 9.07 25.12 15.59
CA PRO A 252 8.02 24.13 15.72
C PRO A 252 7.54 23.95 17.17
N ARG A 253 6.22 23.96 17.37
CA ARG A 253 5.56 23.74 18.67
C ARG A 253 4.52 22.63 18.58
N LEU A 254 4.64 21.61 19.44
CA LEU A 254 3.62 20.57 19.59
C LEU A 254 2.35 21.17 20.22
N LEU A 255 1.23 21.09 19.51
CA LEU A 255 -0.09 21.55 19.98
C LEU A 255 -0.90 20.43 20.62
N ALA A 256 -0.84 19.22 20.05
CA ALA A 256 -1.62 18.09 20.54
C ALA A 256 -1.03 16.75 20.08
N THR A 257 -1.30 15.70 20.85
CA THR A 257 -1.03 14.30 20.50
C THR A 257 -2.33 13.52 20.51
N LEU A 258 -2.73 13.01 19.36
CA LEU A 258 -3.84 12.07 19.19
C LEU A 258 -3.28 10.66 19.05
N ARG A 259 -3.79 9.71 19.82
CA ARG A 259 -3.47 8.28 19.67
C ARG A 259 -4.74 7.52 19.38
N MET A 260 -4.70 6.70 18.34
CA MET A 260 -5.83 5.89 17.88
C MET A 260 -5.43 4.42 17.89
N GLU A 261 -6.30 3.55 18.41
CA GLU A 261 -6.09 2.11 18.35
C GLU A 261 -6.15 1.63 16.88
N GLY A 262 -5.11 0.93 16.46
CA GLY A 262 -4.98 0.40 15.10
C GLY A 262 -3.64 0.71 14.46
N THR A 263 -3.30 -0.08 13.46
CA THR A 263 -2.09 0.08 12.65
C THR A 263 -2.37 1.04 11.50
N TYR A 264 -1.58 2.10 11.43
CA TYR A 264 -1.60 3.06 10.33
C TYR A 264 -1.24 2.40 9.00
N LYS A 265 -1.99 2.72 7.93
CA LYS A 265 -1.77 2.20 6.58
C LYS A 265 -1.36 3.29 5.60
N SER A 266 -2.14 4.36 5.51
CA SER A 266 -1.86 5.49 4.64
C SER A 266 -2.69 6.70 5.07
N SER A 267 -2.40 7.87 4.52
CA SER A 267 -3.22 9.06 4.67
C SER A 267 -3.31 9.86 3.37
N ARG A 268 -4.37 10.65 3.27
CA ARG A 268 -4.62 11.58 2.16
C ARG A 268 -5.12 12.89 2.73
N GLU A 269 -4.65 13.99 2.21
CA GLU A 269 -5.02 15.32 2.66
C GLU A 269 -5.65 16.08 1.49
N VAL A 270 -6.75 16.79 1.79
CA VAL A 270 -7.46 17.66 0.86
C VAL A 270 -8.00 18.85 1.64
N GLY A 271 -7.50 20.06 1.36
CA GLY A 271 -8.04 21.32 1.87
C GLY A 271 -7.95 21.50 3.40
N GLY A 272 -6.81 21.12 3.99
CA GLY A 272 -6.55 21.15 5.42
C GLY A 272 -7.15 19.99 6.22
N VAL A 273 -7.64 18.93 5.57
CA VAL A 273 -8.31 17.80 6.24
C VAL A 273 -7.72 16.45 5.84
N ALA A 274 -7.03 15.81 6.77
CA ALA A 274 -6.45 14.47 6.59
C ALA A 274 -7.51 13.35 6.76
N ARG A 275 -7.50 12.39 5.84
CA ARG A 275 -8.08 11.05 6.02
C ARG A 275 -6.97 10.10 6.43
N ILE A 276 -7.07 9.52 7.60
CA ILE A 276 -6.11 8.55 8.15
C ILE A 276 -6.73 7.17 8.04
N ILE A 277 -6.13 6.31 7.22
CA ILE A 277 -6.58 4.95 6.98
C ILE A 277 -5.81 4.03 7.92
N MET A 278 -6.54 3.25 8.72
CA MET A 278 -5.96 2.35 9.69
C MET A 278 -6.67 0.99 9.71
N TYR A 279 -5.96 -0.02 10.18
CA TYR A 279 -6.49 -1.35 10.45
C TYR A 279 -6.50 -1.61 11.95
N PHE A 280 -7.68 -1.81 12.51
CA PHE A 280 -7.87 -2.16 13.91
C PHE A 280 -8.20 -3.64 14.05
N ASN A 281 -7.52 -4.35 14.95
CA ASN A 281 -7.84 -5.73 15.28
C ASN A 281 -8.26 -5.82 16.75
N PRO A 282 -9.55 -6.08 17.08
CA PRO A 282 -10.00 -6.16 18.46
C PRO A 282 -9.30 -7.30 19.23
N ASN A 283 -8.81 -8.33 18.53
CA ASN A 283 -8.10 -9.45 19.15
C ASN A 283 -6.84 -9.02 19.93
N SER A 284 -6.19 -7.89 19.57
CA SER A 284 -5.00 -7.42 20.30
C SER A 284 -5.31 -6.77 21.64
N GLY A 285 -6.55 -6.31 21.86
CA GLY A 285 -6.96 -5.61 23.07
C GLY A 285 -7.54 -6.50 24.17
N PHE A 286 -7.87 -7.76 23.86
CA PHE A 286 -8.58 -8.63 24.80
C PHE A 286 -7.64 -9.42 25.74
N PRO A 287 -7.99 -9.57 27.03
CA PRO A 287 -7.21 -10.26 28.07
C PRO A 287 -7.16 -11.80 27.95
N TRP A 288 -6.87 -12.33 26.75
CA TRP A 288 -6.88 -13.78 26.50
C TRP A 288 -6.07 -14.60 27.49
N LYS A 289 -6.63 -15.75 27.86
CA LYS A 289 -5.98 -16.78 28.65
C LYS A 289 -5.55 -17.91 27.74
N TYR A 290 -4.26 -18.21 27.77
CA TYR A 290 -3.65 -19.28 26.97
C TYR A 290 -3.46 -20.56 27.81
N PRO A 291 -3.49 -21.76 27.18
CA PRO A 291 -3.13 -23.00 27.84
C PRO A 291 -1.70 -22.96 28.39
N SER A 292 -1.50 -23.52 29.57
CA SER A 292 -0.21 -23.63 30.26
C SER A 292 -0.19 -24.88 31.14
N CYS A 293 0.93 -25.19 31.80
CA CYS A 293 0.95 -26.32 32.74
C CYS A 293 -0.04 -26.16 33.93
N SER A 294 -0.58 -24.96 34.17
CA SER A 294 -1.60 -24.69 35.20
C SER A 294 -2.98 -24.35 34.64
N VAL A 295 -3.14 -24.31 33.31
CA VAL A 295 -4.40 -23.95 32.64
C VAL A 295 -4.65 -24.94 31.51
N SER A 296 -5.67 -25.79 31.69
CA SER A 296 -6.05 -26.74 30.66
C SER A 296 -6.63 -26.05 29.42
N TYR A 297 -6.65 -26.76 28.30
CA TYR A 297 -7.23 -26.28 27.05
C TYR A 297 -8.70 -25.87 27.21
N GLY A 298 -9.49 -26.68 27.91
CA GLY A 298 -10.89 -26.38 28.21
C GLY A 298 -11.06 -25.18 29.14
N GLN A 299 -10.20 -25.05 30.16
CA GLN A 299 -10.20 -23.88 31.04
C GLN A 299 -9.88 -22.58 30.28
N ALA A 300 -8.92 -22.62 29.36
CA ALA A 300 -8.59 -21.48 28.51
C ALA A 300 -9.77 -21.08 27.61
N ILE A 301 -10.44 -22.05 26.97
CA ILE A 301 -11.63 -21.78 26.13
C ILE A 301 -12.75 -21.15 26.95
N GLU A 302 -13.13 -21.73 28.09
CA GLU A 302 -14.24 -21.20 28.88
C GLU A 302 -13.94 -19.81 29.46
N HIS A 303 -12.68 -19.56 29.83
CA HIS A 303 -12.24 -18.22 30.21
C HIS A 303 -12.33 -17.23 29.04
N ASN A 304 -11.87 -17.61 27.84
CA ASN A 304 -11.93 -16.75 26.66
C ASN A 304 -13.38 -16.48 26.20
N LYS A 305 -14.27 -17.47 26.31
CA LYS A 305 -15.71 -17.26 26.11
C LYS A 305 -16.28 -16.27 27.13
N LYS A 306 -15.88 -16.35 28.41
CA LYS A 306 -16.29 -15.40 29.43
C LYS A 306 -15.83 -13.98 29.08
N ILE A 307 -14.59 -13.79 28.65
CA ILE A 307 -14.09 -12.50 28.18
C ILE A 307 -15.03 -11.92 27.12
N ILE A 308 -15.38 -12.71 26.10
CA ILE A 308 -16.28 -12.26 25.02
C ILE A 308 -17.67 -11.89 25.56
N ARG A 309 -18.26 -12.70 26.45
CA ARG A 309 -19.56 -12.39 27.05
C ARG A 309 -19.54 -11.06 27.82
N ASP A 310 -18.41 -10.75 28.46
CA ASP A 310 -18.23 -9.53 29.26
C ASP A 310 -17.88 -8.28 28.43
N THR A 311 -17.55 -8.42 27.14
CA THR A 311 -17.25 -7.27 26.27
C THR A 311 -18.41 -6.31 26.09
N LYS A 312 -18.10 -5.05 25.81
CA LYS A 312 -19.02 -3.99 25.41
C LYS A 312 -18.76 -3.61 23.95
N ALA A 313 -19.68 -2.84 23.35
CA ALA A 313 -19.57 -2.44 21.94
C ALA A 313 -18.28 -1.68 21.65
N GLU A 314 -17.84 -0.86 22.61
CA GLU A 314 -16.65 -0.02 22.51
C GLU A 314 -15.35 -0.83 22.49
N ASP A 315 -15.37 -2.10 22.92
CA ASP A 315 -14.20 -2.98 22.86
C ASP A 315 -13.98 -3.57 21.45
N TRP A 316 -14.98 -3.47 20.58
CA TRP A 316 -14.96 -4.01 19.21
C TRP A 316 -14.70 -2.95 18.13
N VAL A 317 -14.58 -1.68 18.52
CA VAL A 317 -14.32 -0.55 17.61
C VAL A 317 -13.10 0.24 18.08
N PRO A 318 -12.34 0.87 17.17
CA PRO A 318 -11.13 1.59 17.55
C PRO A 318 -11.46 2.83 18.38
N ARG A 319 -10.75 2.97 19.51
CA ARG A 319 -10.83 4.14 20.38
C ARG A 319 -9.66 5.08 20.15
N PHE A 320 -9.77 6.28 20.71
CA PHE A 320 -8.68 7.23 20.76
C PHE A 320 -8.54 7.86 22.14
N ASP A 321 -7.36 8.41 22.37
CA ASP A 321 -7.15 9.47 23.33
C ASP A 321 -6.47 10.69 22.69
N LEU A 322 -6.69 11.85 23.29
CA LEU A 322 -6.18 13.13 22.84
C LEU A 322 -5.61 13.88 24.04
N LYS A 323 -4.34 14.25 23.94
CA LYS A 323 -3.64 15.12 24.89
C LYS A 323 -3.30 16.44 24.22
N THR A 324 -3.97 17.51 24.62
CA THR A 324 -3.65 18.87 24.17
C THR A 324 -2.51 19.45 25.01
N ALA A 325 -1.63 20.23 24.39
CA ALA A 325 -0.55 20.91 25.08
C ALA A 325 -1.08 21.76 26.25
N GLY A 326 -0.42 21.65 27.41
CA GLY A 326 -0.84 22.32 28.64
C GLY A 326 -1.93 21.59 29.44
N SER A 327 -2.42 20.42 28.97
CA SER A 327 -3.34 19.57 29.73
C SER A 327 -2.68 18.26 30.16
N ASP A 328 -2.84 17.91 31.43
CA ASP A 328 -2.44 16.59 31.95
C ASP A 328 -3.53 15.54 31.77
N LYS A 329 -4.71 15.92 31.29
CA LYS A 329 -5.85 15.00 31.11
C LYS A 329 -5.97 14.56 29.66
N PHE A 330 -6.22 13.28 29.48
CA PHE A 330 -6.61 12.72 28.19
C PHE A 330 -8.11 12.89 27.96
N SER A 331 -8.48 13.36 26.77
CA SER A 331 -9.85 13.24 26.26
C SER A 331 -9.96 11.95 25.47
N THR A 332 -10.92 11.09 25.79
CA THR A 332 -11.09 9.76 25.16
C THR A 332 -12.37 9.67 24.35
N GLY A 333 -12.42 8.75 23.40
CA GLY A 333 -13.63 8.49 22.62
C GLY A 333 -13.45 7.38 21.59
N LEU A 334 -14.47 7.20 20.75
CA LEU A 334 -14.43 6.28 19.61
C LEU A 334 -13.93 7.02 18.37
N VAL A 335 -13.03 6.40 17.60
CA VAL A 335 -12.63 6.94 16.30
C VAL A 335 -13.78 6.82 15.31
N SER A 336 -14.49 5.69 15.34
CA SER A 336 -15.71 5.44 14.58
C SER A 336 -16.84 5.06 15.52
N GLN A 337 -17.95 5.79 15.47
CA GLN A 337 -19.15 5.46 16.24
C GLN A 337 -19.73 4.12 15.77
N CYS A 338 -20.36 3.33 16.65
CA CYS A 338 -20.96 2.04 16.28
C CYS A 338 -21.95 2.18 15.11
N GLY A 339 -22.71 3.29 15.10
CA GLY A 339 -23.67 3.66 14.07
C GLY A 339 -23.06 3.91 12.68
N ASN A 340 -21.73 3.99 12.57
CA ASN A 340 -20.99 4.20 11.33
C ASN A 340 -20.01 3.05 11.03
N THR A 341 -20.32 1.86 11.54
CA THR A 341 -19.62 0.62 11.23
C THR A 341 -20.47 -0.22 10.27
N TYR A 342 -19.79 -0.84 9.31
CA TYR A 342 -20.39 -1.67 8.28
C TYR A 342 -19.79 -3.07 8.28
N SER A 343 -20.53 -4.05 7.76
CA SER A 343 -20.01 -5.38 7.49
C SER A 343 -20.58 -5.93 6.19
N PRO A 344 -19.82 -6.73 5.43
CA PRO A 344 -20.43 -7.64 4.47
C PRO A 344 -21.41 -8.57 5.20
N VAL A 345 -22.45 -9.01 4.50
CA VAL A 345 -23.43 -9.98 5.06
C VAL A 345 -22.80 -11.34 5.35
N VAL A 346 -21.71 -11.68 4.66
CA VAL A 346 -20.86 -12.84 5.00
C VAL A 346 -19.77 -12.39 5.97
N PHE A 347 -19.58 -13.14 7.05
CA PHE A 347 -18.53 -12.85 8.03
C PHE A 347 -17.13 -12.86 7.38
N SER A 348 -16.47 -11.70 7.39
CA SER A 348 -15.16 -11.45 6.77
C SER A 348 -14.00 -11.37 7.78
N GLY A 349 -14.27 -11.65 9.06
CA GLY A 349 -13.32 -11.50 10.16
C GLY A 349 -13.68 -10.38 11.13
N PHE A 350 -12.86 -10.22 12.16
CA PHE A 350 -13.05 -9.24 13.24
C PHE A 350 -12.31 -7.91 13.01
N GLY A 351 -11.37 -7.89 12.07
CA GLY A 351 -10.58 -6.70 11.77
C GLY A 351 -11.44 -5.59 11.14
N LEU A 352 -11.16 -4.35 11.50
CA LEU A 352 -11.82 -3.17 11.00
C LEU A 352 -10.85 -2.30 10.21
N LEU A 353 -11.13 -2.13 8.92
CA LEU A 353 -10.66 -0.98 8.15
C LEU A 353 -11.40 0.25 8.67
N THR A 354 -10.66 1.25 9.10
CA THR A 354 -11.22 2.52 9.59
C THR A 354 -10.62 3.70 8.85
N VAL A 355 -11.47 4.63 8.44
CA VAL A 355 -11.07 5.94 7.89
C VAL A 355 -11.41 7.00 8.92
N ALA A 356 -10.39 7.54 9.58
CA ALA A 356 -10.53 8.65 10.52
C ALA A 356 -10.36 9.98 9.80
N THR A 357 -11.15 11.00 10.16
CA THR A 357 -11.00 12.37 9.62
C THR A 357 -10.46 13.29 10.69
N VAL A 358 -9.35 13.97 10.38
CA VAL A 358 -8.61 14.85 11.29
C VAL A 358 -8.27 16.15 10.56
N SER A 359 -8.53 17.29 11.19
CA SER A 359 -8.13 18.60 10.66
C SER A 359 -6.64 18.87 10.93
N LEU A 360 -5.94 19.52 10.03
CA LEU A 360 -4.54 19.95 10.25
C LEU A 360 -4.49 21.13 11.22
N SER A 361 -5.47 22.03 11.16
CA SER A 361 -5.63 23.18 12.05
C SER A 361 -6.80 23.01 13.02
N GLY A 362 -6.77 23.74 14.15
CA GLY A 362 -7.82 23.64 15.16
C GLY A 362 -7.83 22.30 15.89
N SER A 363 -9.02 21.73 16.14
CA SER A 363 -9.14 20.46 16.88
C SER A 363 -8.81 19.25 16.01
N ILE A 364 -7.83 18.45 16.44
CA ILE A 364 -7.50 17.17 15.81
C ILE A 364 -8.35 15.99 16.30
N LYS A 365 -9.37 16.23 17.13
CA LYS A 365 -10.27 15.16 17.58
C LYS A 365 -10.89 14.49 16.34
N PRO A 366 -10.82 13.15 16.22
CA PRO A 366 -11.41 12.45 15.08
C PRO A 366 -12.89 12.81 14.92
N SER A 367 -13.27 13.17 13.70
CA SER A 367 -14.65 13.45 13.30
C SER A 367 -15.05 12.50 12.17
N GLY A 368 -16.35 12.22 12.03
CA GLY A 368 -16.90 11.50 10.87
C GLY A 368 -16.18 10.18 10.52
N GLY A 369 -15.63 9.47 11.51
CA GLY A 369 -14.91 8.22 11.29
C GLY A 369 -15.86 7.09 10.90
N VAL A 370 -15.43 6.28 9.94
CA VAL A 370 -16.22 5.18 9.36
C VAL A 370 -15.40 3.90 9.38
N SER A 371 -16.04 2.78 9.75
CA SER A 371 -15.38 1.47 9.82
C SER A 371 -16.11 0.43 8.97
N ILE A 372 -15.37 -0.54 8.45
CA ILE A 372 -15.93 -1.75 7.83
C ILE A 372 -15.11 -2.97 8.23
N THR A 373 -15.78 -4.12 8.44
CA THR A 373 -15.12 -5.42 8.66
C THR A 373 -14.40 -5.88 7.39
N SER A 374 -13.16 -5.44 7.28
CA SER A 374 -12.27 -5.71 6.16
C SER A 374 -10.84 -5.42 6.61
N GLN A 375 -9.87 -5.80 5.78
CA GLN A 375 -8.51 -5.32 5.95
C GLN A 375 -8.30 -4.03 5.17
N ALA A 376 -7.06 -3.54 5.17
CA ALA A 376 -6.66 -2.33 4.50
C ALA A 376 -5.28 -2.57 3.87
N GLU A 377 -5.25 -2.65 2.55
CA GLU A 377 -4.01 -2.84 1.77
C GLU A 377 -3.71 -1.59 0.95
N ASP A 378 -4.25 -1.48 -0.26
CA ASP A 378 -3.99 -0.34 -1.15
C ASP A 378 -5.05 0.75 -1.03
N VAL A 379 -4.59 2.01 -1.07
CA VAL A 379 -5.42 3.21 -0.91
C VAL A 379 -5.31 4.10 -2.14
N TYR A 380 -6.44 4.45 -2.74
CA TYR A 380 -6.54 5.43 -3.83
C TYR A 380 -7.52 6.54 -3.42
N SER A 381 -7.20 7.80 -3.70
CA SER A 381 -8.10 8.91 -3.37
C SER A 381 -8.07 10.00 -4.42
N THR A 382 -9.25 10.55 -4.66
CA THR A 382 -9.45 11.87 -5.28
C THR A 382 -9.82 12.88 -4.18
N ALA A 383 -10.07 14.12 -4.54
CA ALA A 383 -10.56 15.15 -3.62
C ALA A 383 -11.91 14.77 -2.95
N SER A 384 -12.72 13.93 -3.60
CA SER A 384 -14.11 13.66 -3.15
C SER A 384 -14.42 12.17 -2.92
N SER A 385 -13.53 11.26 -3.29
CA SER A 385 -13.73 9.82 -3.16
C SER A 385 -12.45 9.11 -2.72
N LEU A 386 -12.60 8.16 -1.80
CA LEU A 386 -11.54 7.28 -1.32
C LEU A 386 -11.92 5.84 -1.63
N TYR A 387 -10.95 5.06 -2.09
CA TYR A 387 -11.07 3.63 -2.36
C TYR A 387 -10.01 2.89 -1.56
N VAL A 388 -10.43 1.83 -0.88
CA VAL A 388 -9.51 0.92 -0.20
C VAL A 388 -9.75 -0.48 -0.74
N THR A 389 -8.67 -1.17 -1.10
CA THR A 389 -8.75 -2.55 -1.55
C THR A 389 -8.11 -3.50 -0.55
N THR A 390 -8.51 -4.77 -0.63
CA THR A 390 -7.94 -5.87 0.14
C THR A 390 -7.92 -7.10 -0.72
N THR A 391 -6.75 -7.65 -0.96
CA THR A 391 -6.55 -8.90 -1.69
C THR A 391 -6.61 -10.07 -0.71
N GLU A 392 -7.54 -10.99 -0.95
CA GLU A 392 -7.64 -12.20 -0.15
C GLU A 392 -6.49 -13.15 -0.51
N TYR A 393 -5.37 -13.07 0.23
CA TYR A 393 -4.29 -14.03 0.10
C TYR A 393 -4.57 -15.29 0.96
N ARG A 394 -4.99 -16.38 0.32
CA ARG A 394 -5.08 -17.69 0.99
C ARG A 394 -3.73 -18.40 0.97
N TRP A 395 -2.95 -18.22 2.05
CA TRP A 395 -1.66 -18.88 2.25
C TRP A 395 -1.81 -20.11 3.16
N ASP A 396 -1.93 -21.33 2.60
CA ASP A 396 -1.94 -22.56 3.41
C ASP A 396 -0.51 -23.07 3.66
N PHE A 397 0.09 -22.66 4.79
CA PHE A 397 1.49 -23.00 5.13
C PHE A 397 1.65 -24.38 5.80
N PHE A 398 0.56 -25.06 6.18
CA PHE A 398 0.59 -26.40 6.79
C PHE A 398 -0.56 -27.25 6.23
N GLY A 399 -0.24 -28.16 5.30
CA GLY A 399 -1.19 -29.06 4.63
C GLY A 399 -1.88 -30.06 5.56
N LEU A 400 -2.79 -29.58 6.41
CA LEU A 400 -3.63 -30.39 7.30
C LEU A 400 -5.12 -30.39 6.89
N GLU A 401 -5.52 -29.66 5.85
CA GLU A 401 -6.81 -29.89 5.17
C GLU A 401 -6.56 -30.75 3.90
N SER A 402 -7.26 -31.88 3.80
CA SER A 402 -7.20 -32.82 2.67
C SER A 402 -7.87 -32.31 1.39
N ASP A 403 -8.46 -31.11 1.42
CA ASP A 403 -9.03 -30.44 0.25
C ASP A 403 -8.06 -29.39 -0.29
N PHE A 404 -7.03 -29.87 -0.99
CA PHE A 404 -6.05 -29.07 -1.72
C PHE A 404 -6.73 -28.24 -2.82
N ARG A 405 -7.32 -27.10 -2.47
CA ARG A 405 -7.67 -26.05 -3.43
C ARG A 405 -6.55 -25.02 -3.46
N SER A 406 -5.41 -25.42 -4.03
CA SER A 406 -4.46 -24.47 -4.62
C SER A 406 -5.21 -23.71 -5.73
N GLY A 407 -5.87 -22.62 -5.33
CA GLY A 407 -6.83 -21.91 -6.15
C GLY A 407 -6.20 -20.67 -6.75
N SER A 408 -6.14 -20.62 -8.07
CA SER A 408 -5.78 -19.48 -8.93
C SER A 408 -6.81 -18.32 -8.90
N ASN A 409 -7.58 -18.20 -7.82
CA ASN A 409 -8.77 -17.34 -7.74
C ASN A 409 -8.62 -16.33 -6.59
N PHE A 410 -7.52 -15.58 -6.57
CA PHE A 410 -7.43 -14.41 -5.71
C PHE A 410 -8.59 -13.46 -6.05
N LYS A 411 -9.17 -12.85 -5.03
CA LYS A 411 -10.13 -11.77 -5.20
C LYS A 411 -9.67 -10.58 -4.38
N SER A 412 -9.84 -9.39 -4.94
CA SER A 412 -9.68 -8.14 -4.23
C SER A 412 -11.06 -7.52 -3.98
N SER A 413 -11.36 -7.30 -2.70
CA SER A 413 -12.50 -6.49 -2.28
C SER A 413 -12.19 -5.02 -2.50
N ILE A 414 -13.21 -4.24 -2.88
CA ILE A 414 -13.13 -2.80 -3.12
C ILE A 414 -14.15 -2.10 -2.22
N HIS A 415 -13.71 -1.09 -1.49
CA HIS A 415 -14.55 -0.27 -0.61
C HIS A 415 -14.46 1.20 -1.01
N LYS A 416 -15.58 1.79 -1.43
CA LYS A 416 -15.69 3.21 -1.81
C LYS A 416 -16.28 4.04 -0.66
N PHE A 417 -15.61 5.14 -0.37
CA PHE A 417 -16.07 6.18 0.56
C PHE A 417 -16.17 7.52 -0.18
N ALA A 418 -17.18 8.32 0.16
CA ALA A 418 -17.26 9.72 -0.25
C ALA A 418 -16.62 10.60 0.81
N LEU A 419 -15.85 11.59 0.38
CA LEU A 419 -15.10 12.51 1.21
C LEU A 419 -15.77 13.89 1.23
N SER A 420 -15.81 14.49 2.41
CA SER A 420 -16.25 15.88 2.65
C SER A 420 -15.46 16.42 3.83
N ASN A 421 -15.43 17.74 4.03
CA ASN A 421 -14.71 18.35 5.17
C ASN A 421 -15.18 17.80 6.53
N GLY A 422 -16.45 17.43 6.66
CA GLY A 422 -17.03 16.88 7.90
C GLY A 422 -16.78 15.38 8.14
N GLY A 423 -16.19 14.66 7.20
CA GLY A 423 -15.90 13.24 7.37
C GLY A 423 -15.92 12.40 6.10
N ALA A 424 -15.66 11.10 6.28
CA ALA A 424 -15.85 10.08 5.25
C ALA A 424 -17.19 9.36 5.44
N SER A 425 -17.84 9.02 4.34
CA SER A 425 -19.11 8.28 4.35
C SER A 425 -19.05 7.07 3.44
N TYR A 426 -19.60 5.95 3.90
CA TYR A 426 -19.54 4.69 3.15
C TYR A 426 -20.51 4.68 1.97
N VAL A 427 -19.98 4.51 0.75
CA VAL A 427 -20.77 4.55 -0.49
C VAL A 427 -21.13 3.15 -0.97
N ALA A 428 -20.12 2.32 -1.26
CA ALA A 428 -20.36 1.04 -1.91
C ALA A 428 -19.21 0.03 -1.75
N SER A 429 -19.51 -1.25 -1.94
CA SER A 429 -18.54 -2.35 -2.05
C SER A 429 -18.64 -3.10 -3.37
N GLY A 430 -17.54 -3.70 -3.81
CA GLY A 430 -17.53 -4.70 -4.87
C GLY A 430 -16.34 -5.63 -4.74
N GLU A 431 -16.25 -6.59 -5.64
CA GLU A 431 -15.12 -7.52 -5.75
C GLU A 431 -14.63 -7.54 -7.20
N VAL A 432 -13.33 -7.74 -7.37
CA VAL A 432 -12.68 -8.03 -8.65
C VAL A 432 -11.76 -9.23 -8.45
N SER A 433 -11.65 -10.12 -9.43
CA SER A 433 -10.67 -11.21 -9.31
C SER A 433 -9.25 -10.72 -9.63
N GLY A 434 -8.29 -11.42 -9.06
CA GLY A 434 -6.87 -11.12 -9.14
C GLY A 434 -6.40 -10.31 -7.95
N SER A 435 -5.10 -10.01 -7.94
CA SER A 435 -4.48 -9.09 -6.98
C SER A 435 -4.27 -7.72 -7.59
N VAL A 436 -4.39 -6.68 -6.78
CA VAL A 436 -4.04 -5.29 -7.12
C VAL A 436 -2.53 -5.10 -6.89
N LEU A 437 -1.84 -4.37 -7.78
CA LEU A 437 -0.40 -4.14 -7.63
C LEU A 437 -0.10 -3.10 -6.55
N ASN A 438 -0.73 -1.93 -6.68
CA ASN A 438 -0.57 -0.78 -5.78
C ASN A 438 -1.64 0.28 -6.10
N GLN A 439 -1.55 1.44 -5.43
CA GLN A 439 -2.46 2.56 -5.65
C GLN A 439 -2.64 2.95 -7.12
N PHE A 440 -1.58 2.94 -7.94
CA PHE A 440 -1.63 3.37 -9.35
C PHE A 440 -2.41 2.41 -10.26
N SER A 441 -2.77 1.24 -9.74
CA SER A 441 -3.69 0.32 -10.43
C SER A 441 -5.14 0.77 -10.39
N MET A 442 -5.47 1.85 -9.68
CA MET A 442 -6.83 2.37 -9.50
C MET A 442 -7.00 3.77 -10.08
N HIS A 443 -8.21 4.06 -10.58
CA HIS A 443 -8.56 5.36 -11.17
C HIS A 443 -10.06 5.65 -11.03
N ASP A 444 -10.43 6.83 -10.53
CA ASP A 444 -11.81 7.33 -10.54
C ASP A 444 -11.90 8.48 -11.55
N PHE A 445 -12.68 8.27 -12.62
CA PHE A 445 -12.80 9.23 -13.71
C PHE A 445 -14.18 9.16 -14.35
N ASN A 446 -14.77 10.33 -14.60
CA ASN A 446 -16.10 10.49 -15.22
C ASN A 446 -17.21 9.60 -14.60
N GLY A 447 -17.15 9.39 -13.28
CA GLY A 447 -18.15 8.61 -12.53
C GLY A 447 -17.97 7.09 -12.60
N TYR A 448 -16.88 6.62 -13.18
CA TYR A 448 -16.49 5.21 -13.23
C TYR A 448 -15.19 4.98 -12.46
N PHE A 449 -15.11 3.83 -11.81
CA PHE A 449 -13.90 3.37 -11.13
C PHE A 449 -13.24 2.28 -11.97
N PHE A 450 -12.00 2.47 -12.35
CA PHE A 450 -11.19 1.50 -13.09
C PHE A 450 -10.14 0.89 -12.17
N ILE A 451 -9.96 -0.42 -12.29
CA ILE A 451 -8.96 -1.14 -11.52
C ILE A 451 -8.26 -2.19 -12.38
N ALA A 452 -6.93 -2.22 -12.28
CA ALA A 452 -6.08 -3.20 -12.94
C ALA A 452 -5.69 -4.30 -11.95
N THR A 453 -5.85 -5.57 -12.35
CA THR A 453 -5.52 -6.73 -11.51
C THR A 453 -4.79 -7.81 -12.30
N THR A 454 -4.09 -8.69 -11.58
CA THR A 454 -3.48 -9.91 -12.14
C THR A 454 -4.15 -11.15 -11.53
N ASP A 455 -4.79 -11.96 -12.38
CA ASP A 455 -5.30 -13.29 -12.05
C ASP A 455 -4.17 -14.34 -12.19
N GLY A 456 -4.27 -15.46 -11.45
CA GLY A 456 -3.35 -16.59 -11.57
C GLY A 456 -2.42 -16.79 -10.37
N ALA A 457 -1.94 -18.03 -10.22
CA ALA A 457 -1.14 -18.43 -9.07
C ALA A 457 0.33 -17.97 -9.20
N THR A 458 0.96 -17.71 -8.06
CA THR A 458 2.40 -17.42 -7.98
C THR A 458 3.22 -18.49 -8.71
N TRP A 459 4.35 -18.05 -9.26
CA TRP A 459 5.32 -18.76 -10.12
C TRP A 459 5.71 -20.20 -9.71
N TRP A 460 5.31 -20.67 -8.53
CA TRP A 460 5.60 -22.01 -8.01
C TRP A 460 4.60 -23.10 -8.43
N THR A 461 3.35 -22.77 -8.78
CA THR A 461 2.29 -23.81 -8.93
C THR A 461 2.12 -24.35 -10.35
N GLY A 462 2.63 -23.67 -11.37
CA GLY A 462 2.69 -24.14 -12.77
C GLY A 462 1.37 -24.51 -13.45
N ARG A 463 0.22 -24.40 -12.78
CA ARG A 463 -1.06 -24.97 -13.24
C ARG A 463 -1.90 -24.03 -14.08
N ASN A 464 -1.80 -22.71 -13.92
CA ASN A 464 -2.55 -21.72 -14.70
C ASN A 464 -1.64 -20.53 -15.08
N PRO A 465 -1.57 -20.12 -16.37
CA PRO A 465 -0.86 -18.91 -16.74
C PRO A 465 -1.55 -17.70 -16.08
N SER A 466 -0.75 -16.77 -15.54
CA SER A 466 -1.30 -15.52 -15.03
C SER A 466 -1.90 -14.69 -16.17
N SER A 467 -2.90 -13.87 -15.87
CA SER A 467 -3.50 -12.96 -16.85
C SER A 467 -3.85 -11.67 -16.16
N SER A 468 -3.45 -10.55 -16.75
CA SER A 468 -3.81 -9.23 -16.26
C SER A 468 -5.04 -8.69 -16.98
N LYS A 469 -5.72 -7.75 -16.34
CA LYS A 469 -6.93 -7.12 -16.85
C LYS A 469 -7.17 -5.75 -16.26
N VAL A 470 -8.00 -4.96 -16.92
CA VAL A 470 -8.58 -3.71 -16.40
C VAL A 470 -10.09 -3.85 -16.38
N THR A 471 -10.70 -3.58 -15.23
CA THR A 471 -12.15 -3.68 -15.01
C THR A 471 -12.72 -2.31 -14.65
N ALA A 472 -13.85 -1.95 -15.26
CA ALA A 472 -14.61 -0.74 -14.94
C ALA A 472 -15.81 -1.06 -14.05
N PHE A 473 -16.06 -0.22 -13.06
CA PHE A 473 -17.18 -0.31 -12.13
C PHE A 473 -17.96 1.00 -12.07
N ARG A 474 -19.25 0.90 -11.75
CA ARG A 474 -20.11 2.03 -11.41
C ARG A 474 -20.75 1.81 -10.04
N ALA A 475 -20.71 2.84 -9.19
CA ALA A 475 -21.36 2.80 -7.89
C ALA A 475 -22.88 2.97 -8.01
N VAL A 476 -23.64 2.04 -7.45
CA VAL A 476 -25.10 2.10 -7.36
C VAL A 476 -25.48 2.39 -5.90
N LYS A 477 -25.88 3.65 -5.64
CA LYS A 477 -26.16 4.14 -4.27
C LYS A 477 -27.24 3.35 -3.53
N LYS A 478 -28.32 2.94 -4.23
CA LYS A 478 -29.47 2.25 -3.63
C LYS A 478 -29.08 0.88 -3.04
N SER A 479 -28.24 0.13 -3.75
CA SER A 479 -27.76 -1.20 -3.35
C SER A 479 -26.42 -1.15 -2.59
N LYS A 480 -25.78 0.02 -2.50
CA LYS A 480 -24.41 0.17 -1.97
C LYS A 480 -23.41 -0.79 -2.62
N SER A 481 -23.54 -1.00 -3.92
CA SER A 481 -22.69 -1.93 -4.68
C SER A 481 -21.90 -1.22 -5.79
N LEU A 482 -20.67 -1.66 -6.00
CA LEU A 482 -19.88 -1.38 -7.20
C LEU A 482 -20.22 -2.46 -8.22
N VAL A 483 -20.96 -2.09 -9.25
CA VAL A 483 -21.39 -3.01 -10.29
C VAL A 483 -20.39 -2.95 -11.44
N LYS A 484 -19.89 -4.11 -11.87
CA LYS A 484 -19.01 -4.23 -13.04
C LYS A 484 -19.75 -3.74 -14.29
N THR A 485 -19.13 -2.82 -15.01
CA THR A 485 -19.65 -2.21 -16.24
C THR A 485 -19.00 -2.82 -17.49
N GLY A 486 -17.69 -3.04 -17.44
CA GLY A 486 -16.90 -3.56 -18.56
C GLY A 486 -15.54 -4.05 -18.10
N GLU A 487 -14.83 -4.78 -18.95
CA GLU A 487 -13.51 -5.33 -18.67
C GLU A 487 -12.76 -5.57 -19.98
N VAL A 488 -11.45 -5.37 -19.93
CA VAL A 488 -10.50 -5.85 -20.94
C VAL A 488 -9.52 -6.78 -20.24
N GLY A 489 -9.46 -8.03 -20.69
CA GLY A 489 -8.61 -9.08 -20.10
C GLY A 489 -7.49 -9.53 -21.04
N ASN A 490 -6.84 -10.64 -20.68
CA ASN A 490 -5.74 -11.26 -21.43
C ASN A 490 -4.54 -10.33 -21.69
N LEU A 491 -4.32 -9.35 -20.81
CA LEU A 491 -3.13 -8.50 -20.86
C LEU A 491 -1.96 -9.32 -20.31
N GLY A 492 -0.90 -9.50 -21.11
CA GLY A 492 0.31 -10.20 -20.67
C GLY A 492 0.05 -11.64 -20.22
N LEU A 493 -0.42 -12.52 -21.12
CA LEU A 493 -0.66 -13.93 -20.77
C LEU A 493 0.62 -14.62 -20.28
N GLY A 494 0.56 -15.16 -19.06
CA GLY A 494 1.69 -15.73 -18.33
C GLY A 494 2.58 -14.70 -17.62
N GLU A 495 2.18 -13.44 -17.62
CA GLU A 495 2.90 -12.30 -17.03
C GLU A 495 2.08 -11.68 -15.88
N ARG A 496 2.71 -10.78 -15.13
CA ARG A 496 2.04 -10.00 -14.08
C ARG A 496 2.24 -8.51 -14.33
N ILE A 497 1.33 -7.69 -13.78
CA ILE A 497 1.49 -6.24 -13.81
C ILE A 497 2.72 -5.82 -12.98
N PHE A 498 3.53 -4.93 -13.54
CA PHE A 498 4.66 -4.27 -12.86
C PHE A 498 4.48 -2.77 -12.72
N ALA A 499 3.73 -2.13 -13.61
CA ALA A 499 3.31 -0.73 -13.45
C ALA A 499 1.96 -0.49 -14.12
N VAL A 500 1.24 0.49 -13.58
CA VAL A 500 0.02 1.02 -14.18
C VAL A 500 0.07 2.54 -14.08
N ARG A 501 -0.42 3.24 -15.09
CA ARG A 501 -0.69 4.68 -15.00
C ARG A 501 -1.93 5.01 -15.79
N TYR A 502 -2.81 5.81 -15.18
CA TYR A 502 -3.98 6.34 -15.84
C TYR A 502 -3.77 7.81 -16.19
N VAL A 503 -4.17 8.18 -17.40
CA VAL A 503 -4.11 9.53 -17.95
C VAL A 503 -5.47 9.77 -18.62
N LYS A 504 -6.38 10.43 -17.88
CA LYS A 504 -7.77 10.63 -18.31
C LYS A 504 -8.43 9.31 -18.73
N ASN A 505 -8.81 9.19 -20.00
CA ASN A 505 -9.47 8.02 -20.57
C ASN A 505 -8.49 6.97 -21.12
N THR A 506 -7.21 7.00 -20.75
CA THR A 506 -6.21 6.03 -21.20
C THR A 506 -5.54 5.37 -20.01
N ALA A 507 -5.44 4.04 -20.01
CA ALA A 507 -4.58 3.29 -19.09
C ALA A 507 -3.34 2.77 -19.80
N TYR A 508 -2.19 2.91 -19.16
CA TYR A 508 -0.92 2.33 -19.53
C TYR A 508 -0.62 1.21 -18.56
N VAL A 509 -0.52 -0.03 -19.04
CA VAL A 509 -0.31 -1.22 -18.21
C VAL A 509 0.93 -1.94 -18.70
N VAL A 510 1.88 -2.12 -17.79
CA VAL A 510 3.15 -2.81 -18.02
C VAL A 510 3.05 -4.19 -17.42
N THR A 511 3.32 -5.23 -18.21
CA THR A 511 3.37 -6.61 -17.73
C THR A 511 4.70 -7.25 -18.06
N PHE A 512 5.27 -8.08 -17.18
CA PHE A 512 6.59 -8.63 -17.45
C PHE A 512 6.74 -10.10 -17.05
N ARG A 513 7.37 -10.87 -17.95
CA ARG A 513 7.98 -12.17 -17.65
C ARG A 513 9.40 -12.28 -18.20
N ARG A 514 9.65 -11.79 -19.43
CA ARG A 514 10.97 -11.74 -20.08
C ARG A 514 11.18 -10.48 -20.94
N ILE A 515 10.14 -10.05 -21.64
CA ILE A 515 10.06 -8.82 -22.45
C ILE A 515 8.75 -8.14 -22.02
N ASP A 516 8.78 -6.84 -21.74
CA ASP A 516 7.62 -6.10 -21.23
C ASP A 516 6.80 -5.52 -22.39
N PRO A 517 5.57 -5.97 -22.61
CA PRO A 517 4.59 -5.16 -23.33
C PRO A 517 4.02 -4.04 -22.44
N LEU A 518 4.33 -2.81 -22.82
CA LEU A 518 3.53 -1.63 -22.45
C LEU A 518 2.23 -1.66 -23.26
N TYR A 519 1.11 -2.02 -22.62
CA TYR A 519 -0.23 -1.94 -23.19
C TYR A 519 -0.83 -0.55 -23.02
N ILE A 520 -1.49 -0.06 -24.07
CA ILE A 520 -2.35 1.13 -24.03
C ILE A 520 -3.80 0.68 -24.13
N ILE A 521 -4.63 1.15 -23.20
CA ILE A 521 -6.04 0.76 -23.09
C ILE A 521 -6.91 2.01 -23.17
N ASP A 522 -7.88 2.01 -24.08
CA ASP A 522 -8.92 3.03 -24.18
C ASP A 522 -10.05 2.77 -23.18
N LEU A 523 -10.32 3.78 -22.36
CA LEU A 523 -11.35 3.82 -21.33
C LEU A 523 -12.52 4.75 -21.70
N SER A 524 -12.53 5.33 -22.90
CA SER A 524 -13.55 6.29 -23.35
C SER A 524 -14.98 5.73 -23.27
N ASN A 525 -15.15 4.43 -23.51
CA ASN A 525 -16.39 3.71 -23.34
C ASN A 525 -16.25 2.63 -22.25
N PRO A 526 -16.70 2.90 -21.00
CA PRO A 526 -16.58 1.96 -19.87
C PRO A 526 -17.30 0.62 -20.07
N TRP A 527 -18.22 0.52 -21.03
CA TRP A 527 -18.91 -0.73 -21.39
C TRP A 527 -18.14 -1.58 -22.40
N HIS A 528 -17.16 -0.99 -23.11
CA HIS A 528 -16.39 -1.62 -24.17
C HIS A 528 -14.93 -1.15 -24.12
N LEU A 529 -14.21 -1.52 -23.06
CA LEU A 529 -12.78 -1.27 -22.91
C LEU A 529 -11.98 -2.02 -23.98
N ARG A 530 -10.92 -1.41 -24.51
CA ARG A 530 -10.11 -2.00 -25.60
C ARG A 530 -8.63 -1.74 -25.40
N ALA A 531 -7.80 -2.77 -25.55
CA ALA A 531 -6.36 -2.57 -25.75
C ALA A 531 -6.15 -2.03 -27.18
N THR A 532 -5.59 -0.82 -27.31
CA THR A 532 -5.43 -0.11 -28.59
C THR A 532 -4.03 -0.22 -29.16
N GLY A 533 -3.02 -0.45 -28.32
CA GLY A 533 -1.63 -0.55 -28.72
C GLY A 533 -0.80 -1.34 -27.71
N GLU A 534 0.34 -1.82 -28.18
CA GLU A 534 1.30 -2.62 -27.41
C GLU A 534 2.71 -2.26 -27.88
N LEU A 535 3.63 -2.01 -26.95
CA LEU A 535 5.04 -1.80 -27.23
C LEU A 535 5.87 -2.80 -26.42
N LYS A 536 6.59 -3.68 -27.11
CA LYS A 536 7.49 -4.66 -26.48
C LYS A 536 8.91 -4.11 -26.42
N ILE A 537 9.47 -4.04 -25.22
CA ILE A 537 10.87 -3.66 -24.99
C ILE A 537 11.56 -4.64 -24.02
N PRO A 538 12.89 -4.83 -24.14
CA PRO A 538 13.67 -5.47 -23.09
C PRO A 538 13.59 -4.67 -21.79
N GLY A 539 13.59 -5.38 -20.66
CA GLY A 539 13.37 -4.80 -19.35
C GLY A 539 11.90 -4.60 -19.03
N TYR A 540 11.61 -3.84 -17.97
CA TYR A 540 10.26 -3.41 -17.60
C TYR A 540 10.28 -2.05 -16.90
N SER A 541 9.15 -1.33 -16.97
CA SER A 541 8.91 -0.16 -16.12
C SER A 541 8.19 -0.56 -14.83
N ALA A 542 8.71 -0.15 -13.68
CA ALA A 542 8.08 -0.34 -12.37
C ALA A 542 7.25 0.89 -11.93
N TYR A 543 7.57 2.05 -12.48
CA TYR A 543 6.87 3.30 -12.27
C TYR A 543 6.74 4.08 -13.58
N LEU A 544 5.57 4.67 -13.83
CA LEU A 544 5.28 5.45 -15.04
C LEU A 544 4.86 6.87 -14.63
N HIS A 545 5.51 7.88 -15.20
CA HIS A 545 5.26 9.29 -14.92
C HIS A 545 4.95 10.06 -16.22
N PRO A 546 3.71 10.53 -16.41
CA PRO A 546 3.37 11.43 -17.51
C PRO A 546 4.11 12.76 -17.36
N ILE A 547 4.78 13.22 -18.41
CA ILE A 547 5.53 14.50 -18.41
C ILE A 547 4.90 15.57 -19.30
N SER A 548 4.20 15.16 -20.36
CA SER A 548 3.45 16.06 -21.24
C SER A 548 2.42 15.27 -22.04
N SER A 549 1.65 15.96 -22.88
CA SER A 549 0.67 15.29 -23.74
C SER A 549 1.34 14.31 -24.70
N GLY A 550 1.05 13.02 -24.55
CA GLY A 550 1.65 11.98 -25.39
C GLY A 550 3.09 11.62 -25.02
N ARG A 551 3.59 12.01 -23.84
CA ARG A 551 4.92 11.66 -23.34
C ARG A 551 4.88 11.08 -21.94
N ILE A 552 5.54 9.93 -21.74
CA ILE A 552 5.62 9.24 -20.45
C ILE A 552 7.06 8.80 -20.20
N LEU A 553 7.54 9.03 -18.98
CA LEU A 553 8.77 8.40 -18.47
C LEU A 553 8.43 7.10 -17.77
N GLY A 554 9.16 6.04 -18.08
CA GLY A 554 9.17 4.79 -17.32
C GLY A 554 10.46 4.65 -16.52
N VAL A 555 10.35 4.33 -15.23
CA VAL A 555 11.49 3.99 -14.36
C VAL A 555 11.38 2.53 -13.96
N GLY A 556 12.43 1.75 -14.18
CA GLY A 556 12.42 0.32 -13.90
C GLY A 556 13.78 -0.32 -14.14
N GLN A 557 13.79 -1.51 -14.73
CA GLN A 557 14.99 -2.31 -14.96
C GLN A 557 15.14 -2.64 -16.44
N ASP A 558 16.36 -2.54 -16.96
CA ASP A 558 16.75 -3.13 -18.24
C ASP A 558 16.92 -4.64 -18.08
N ALA A 559 16.81 -5.40 -19.17
CA ALA A 559 16.99 -6.85 -19.14
C ALA A 559 17.53 -7.43 -20.45
N THR A 560 18.18 -8.59 -20.36
CA THR A 560 18.53 -9.40 -21.53
C THR A 560 17.28 -9.98 -22.20
N PRO A 561 17.34 -10.44 -23.47
CA PRO A 561 16.21 -11.09 -24.15
C PRO A 561 15.63 -12.31 -23.39
N GLU A 562 16.43 -12.94 -22.53
CA GLU A 562 16.02 -14.07 -21.69
C GLU A 562 15.25 -13.62 -20.43
N GLY A 563 15.13 -12.32 -20.18
CA GLY A 563 14.43 -11.73 -19.03
C GLY A 563 15.30 -11.50 -17.79
N ARG A 564 16.63 -11.59 -17.91
CA ARG A 564 17.54 -11.33 -16.80
C ARG A 564 17.77 -9.84 -16.64
N THR A 565 17.38 -9.27 -15.51
CA THR A 565 17.59 -7.84 -15.21
C THR A 565 19.08 -7.48 -15.17
N THR A 566 19.44 -6.39 -15.83
CA THR A 566 20.84 -5.93 -16.00
C THR A 566 21.16 -4.67 -15.20
N GLY A 567 20.16 -3.85 -14.84
CA GLY A 567 20.31 -2.64 -14.02
C GLY A 567 19.17 -1.64 -14.24
N ALA A 568 19.20 -0.50 -13.54
CA ALA A 568 18.16 0.51 -13.64
C ALA A 568 18.08 1.09 -15.05
N LYS A 569 16.84 1.34 -15.50
CA LYS A 569 16.50 1.95 -16.79
C LYS A 569 15.50 3.09 -16.59
N VAL A 570 15.70 4.17 -17.32
CA VAL A 570 14.71 5.23 -17.52
C VAL A 570 14.41 5.32 -19.01
N SER A 571 13.14 5.12 -19.39
CA SER A 571 12.67 5.12 -20.78
C SER A 571 11.77 6.33 -21.03
N LEU A 572 11.92 6.98 -22.19
CA LEU A 572 11.02 8.02 -22.68
C LEU A 572 10.13 7.43 -23.78
N PHE A 573 8.82 7.45 -23.56
CA PHE A 573 7.83 6.91 -24.48
C PHE A 573 7.06 8.02 -25.20
N ASP A 574 6.91 7.86 -26.51
CA ASP A 574 5.88 8.54 -27.30
C ASP A 574 4.61 7.69 -27.31
N VAL A 575 3.54 8.24 -26.77
CA VAL A 575 2.21 7.63 -26.71
C VAL A 575 1.15 8.53 -27.34
N SER A 576 1.56 9.49 -28.18
CA SER A 576 0.65 10.38 -28.91
C SER A 576 -0.24 9.62 -29.91
N ASP A 577 0.31 8.60 -30.58
CA ASP A 577 -0.46 7.59 -31.33
C ASP A 577 -0.65 6.35 -30.45
N VAL A 578 -1.83 6.25 -29.84
CA VAL A 578 -2.22 5.13 -28.95
C VAL A 578 -2.19 3.76 -29.62
N LYS A 579 -2.12 3.69 -30.96
CA LYS A 579 -2.01 2.43 -31.72
C LYS A 579 -0.57 2.06 -32.04
N LYS A 580 0.36 3.03 -31.98
CA LYS A 580 1.77 2.84 -32.34
C LYS A 580 2.70 3.52 -31.31
N PRO A 581 2.64 3.12 -30.02
CA PRO A 581 3.59 3.60 -29.02
C PRO A 581 5.04 3.27 -29.39
N LYS A 582 5.98 4.15 -29.03
CA LYS A 582 7.41 3.97 -29.29
C LYS A 582 8.26 4.41 -28.11
N GLU A 583 9.36 3.70 -27.87
CA GLU A 583 10.45 4.19 -27.00
C GLU A 583 11.33 5.12 -27.84
N LEU A 584 11.43 6.39 -27.44
CA LEU A 584 12.23 7.41 -28.13
C LEU A 584 13.70 7.37 -27.69
N SER A 585 13.92 7.21 -26.39
CA SER A 585 15.25 7.20 -25.78
C SER A 585 15.21 6.42 -24.47
N SER A 586 16.36 5.88 -24.08
CA SER A 586 16.54 5.22 -22.80
C SER A 586 17.89 5.54 -22.19
N TRP A 587 17.91 5.78 -20.88
CA TRP A 587 19.12 5.81 -20.07
C TRP A 587 19.19 4.53 -19.25
N THR A 588 20.38 3.94 -19.14
CA THR A 588 20.61 2.70 -18.38
C THR A 588 21.86 2.80 -17.53
N LEU A 589 21.81 2.23 -16.33
CA LEU A 589 23.01 2.03 -15.49
C LEU A 589 23.10 0.56 -15.06
N PRO A 590 24.09 -0.20 -15.57
CA PRO A 590 24.26 -1.60 -15.21
C PRO A 590 24.42 -1.81 -13.71
N ARG A 591 23.94 -2.96 -13.22
CA ARG A 591 24.08 -3.43 -11.84
C ARG A 591 23.56 -2.43 -10.81
N SER A 592 22.42 -1.80 -11.09
CA SER A 592 21.83 -0.75 -10.25
C SER A 592 20.33 -0.89 -10.05
N THR A 593 19.79 -0.22 -9.03
CA THR A 593 18.36 -0.10 -8.73
C THR A 593 18.01 1.31 -8.29
N SER A 594 16.78 1.75 -8.53
CA SER A 594 16.22 2.99 -7.99
C SER A 594 15.19 2.74 -6.90
N THR A 595 15.17 3.58 -5.85
CA THR A 595 14.06 3.61 -4.89
C THR A 595 12.72 3.92 -5.58
N ALA A 596 12.75 4.69 -6.67
CA ALA A 596 11.57 5.07 -7.45
C ALA A 596 10.80 3.89 -8.06
N GLU A 597 11.42 2.70 -8.13
CA GLU A 597 10.76 1.49 -8.63
C GLU A 597 9.66 0.97 -7.70
N TRP A 598 9.70 1.29 -6.40
CA TRP A 598 8.71 0.84 -5.42
C TRP A 598 8.18 1.96 -4.50
N ASP A 599 8.77 3.14 -4.55
CA ASP A 599 8.31 4.33 -3.82
C ASP A 599 8.37 5.55 -4.75
N HIS A 600 7.22 5.91 -5.32
CA HIS A 600 7.11 6.99 -6.30
C HIS A 600 7.51 8.35 -5.74
N ARG A 601 7.45 8.55 -4.41
CA ARG A 601 7.83 9.81 -3.75
C ARG A 601 9.33 10.09 -3.85
N ALA A 602 10.14 9.07 -4.15
CA ALA A 602 11.57 9.24 -4.41
C ALA A 602 11.86 9.85 -5.80
N PHE A 603 10.91 9.76 -6.75
CA PHE A 603 11.05 10.35 -8.08
C PHE A 603 10.59 11.80 -8.08
N LEU A 604 11.42 12.68 -8.61
CA LEU A 604 11.11 14.08 -8.84
C LEU A 604 11.22 14.38 -10.34
N PHE A 605 10.22 15.03 -10.92
CA PHE A 605 10.32 15.68 -12.22
C PHE A 605 10.16 17.18 -12.03
N TRP A 606 11.24 17.93 -12.24
CA TRP A 606 11.25 19.39 -12.19
C TRP A 606 10.94 19.94 -13.57
N GLU A 607 9.64 20.13 -13.85
CA GLU A 607 9.12 20.58 -15.14
C GLU A 607 9.79 21.86 -15.67
N PRO A 608 10.03 22.93 -14.87
CA PRO A 608 10.59 24.18 -15.39
C PRO A 608 11.96 24.04 -16.06
N GLU A 609 12.77 23.05 -15.66
CA GLU A 609 14.03 22.71 -16.34
C GLU A 609 13.95 21.39 -17.13
N SER A 610 12.80 20.71 -17.14
CA SER A 610 12.59 19.38 -17.72
C SER A 610 13.61 18.35 -17.23
N VAL A 611 13.84 18.30 -15.91
CA VAL A 611 14.83 17.42 -15.28
C VAL A 611 14.16 16.36 -14.42
N ALA A 612 14.47 15.09 -14.67
CA ALA A 612 14.13 13.99 -13.77
C ALA A 612 15.27 13.76 -12.76
N VAL A 613 14.93 13.64 -11.48
CA VAL A 613 15.87 13.33 -10.39
C VAL A 613 15.40 12.07 -9.67
N LEU A 614 16.28 11.08 -9.57
CA LEU A 614 15.97 9.81 -8.92
C LEU A 614 17.17 9.24 -8.15
N PRO A 615 16.96 8.70 -6.92
CA PRO A 615 18.00 7.99 -6.20
C PRO A 615 18.35 6.68 -6.88
N ILE A 616 19.64 6.37 -6.98
CA ILE A 616 20.19 5.14 -7.57
C ILE A 616 21.25 4.53 -6.64
N SER A 617 21.29 3.21 -6.59
CA SER A 617 22.32 2.45 -5.88
C SER A 617 22.83 1.30 -6.76
N THR A 618 24.15 1.14 -6.87
CA THR A 618 24.78 -0.03 -7.50
C THR A 618 25.13 -1.10 -6.47
N TYR A 619 25.08 -2.38 -6.86
CA TYR A 619 25.13 -3.52 -5.93
C TYR A 619 26.37 -4.44 -6.06
N TYR A 620 27.42 -4.06 -6.78
CA TYR A 620 28.69 -4.84 -6.88
C TYR A 620 29.95 -4.00 -6.55
N SER A 621 31.05 -4.71 -6.21
CA SER A 621 32.42 -4.30 -5.77
C SER A 621 32.66 -2.87 -5.27
N ALA A 622 33.29 -2.76 -4.11
CA ALA A 622 33.58 -1.51 -3.39
C ALA A 622 34.34 -0.43 -4.20
N SER A 623 35.04 -0.79 -5.30
CA SER A 623 35.77 0.16 -6.14
C SER A 623 34.87 1.00 -7.07
N ASP A 624 33.72 0.49 -7.50
CA ASP A 624 32.82 1.14 -8.49
C ASP A 624 31.40 1.35 -7.94
N ARG A 625 31.26 1.39 -6.61
CA ARG A 625 29.95 1.49 -5.97
C ARG A 625 29.45 2.93 -5.98
N PHE A 626 28.35 3.18 -6.70
CA PHE A 626 27.66 4.46 -6.72
C PHE A 626 26.38 4.38 -5.89
N VAL A 627 26.22 5.32 -4.96
CA VAL A 627 25.02 5.50 -4.13
C VAL A 627 24.74 7.01 -4.05
N GLY A 628 23.66 7.46 -4.67
CA GLY A 628 23.36 8.88 -4.81
C GLY A 628 22.07 9.13 -5.58
N SER A 629 21.91 10.33 -6.13
CA SER A 629 20.84 10.65 -7.09
C SER A 629 21.46 10.99 -8.43
N ILE A 630 20.73 10.66 -9.50
CA ILE A 630 21.09 11.01 -10.87
C ILE A 630 20.09 12.05 -11.37
N LEU A 631 20.59 13.01 -12.14
CA LEU A 631 19.81 14.02 -12.82
C LEU A 631 19.83 13.74 -14.32
N LEU A 632 18.66 13.65 -14.92
CA LEU A 632 18.46 13.37 -16.33
C LEU A 632 17.72 14.54 -16.98
N ASP A 633 18.37 15.18 -17.95
CA ASP A 633 17.74 16.13 -18.85
C ASP A 633 16.81 15.38 -19.81
N ILE A 634 15.55 15.81 -19.86
CA ILE A 634 14.52 15.22 -20.69
C ILE A 634 14.15 16.22 -21.77
N THR A 635 14.48 15.89 -23.03
CA THR A 635 13.98 16.64 -24.19
C THR A 635 12.76 15.94 -24.78
N ASP A 636 12.18 16.49 -25.86
CA ASP A 636 11.04 15.86 -26.53
C ASP A 636 11.35 14.46 -27.09
N THR A 637 12.63 14.14 -27.31
CA THR A 637 13.08 12.91 -27.97
C THR A 637 14.23 12.18 -27.28
N GLU A 638 14.95 12.81 -26.35
CA GLU A 638 16.19 12.28 -25.79
C GLU A 638 16.23 12.37 -24.25
N ILE A 639 16.90 11.41 -23.64
CA ILE A 639 17.29 11.43 -22.22
C ILE A 639 18.81 11.58 -22.16
N LYS A 640 19.29 12.62 -21.50
CA LYS A 640 20.72 12.84 -21.28
C LYS A 640 21.04 12.92 -19.80
N GLU A 641 22.09 12.24 -19.36
CA GLU A 641 22.56 12.38 -17.98
C GLU A 641 23.20 13.77 -17.80
N ARG A 642 22.59 14.61 -16.95
CA ARG A 642 23.15 15.90 -16.54
C ARG A 642 24.31 15.69 -15.57
N GLY A 643 24.13 14.76 -14.63
CA GLY A 643 25.17 14.35 -13.70
C GLY A 643 24.61 13.68 -12.45
N ARG A 644 25.45 13.59 -11.41
CA ARG A 644 25.19 12.80 -10.20
C ARG A 644 25.51 13.57 -8.93
N ILE A 645 24.71 13.36 -7.90
CA ILE A 645 24.94 13.87 -6.55
C ILE A 645 25.11 12.73 -5.56
N MET A 646 26.04 12.90 -4.60
CA MET A 646 26.31 11.92 -3.55
C MET A 646 26.48 12.63 -2.21
N HIS A 647 26.13 11.94 -1.13
CA HIS A 647 26.43 12.39 0.23
C HIS A 647 27.71 11.69 0.72
N GLN A 648 28.82 12.42 0.85
CA GLN A 648 30.08 11.84 1.34
C GLN A 648 29.97 11.44 2.82
N ASN A 649 30.03 10.15 3.16
CA ASN A 649 30.03 9.66 4.55
C ASN A 649 30.91 8.40 4.71
N LYS A 650 31.34 8.12 5.95
CA LYS A 650 32.18 6.94 6.30
C LYS A 650 31.48 5.58 6.06
N SER A 651 30.17 5.56 5.84
CA SER A 651 29.38 4.34 5.61
C SER A 651 28.40 4.53 4.46
N GLU A 652 28.53 3.69 3.43
CA GLU A 652 27.78 3.77 2.16
C GLU A 652 26.28 3.43 2.30
N TYR A 653 25.87 2.66 3.31
CA TYR A 653 24.44 2.44 3.58
C TYR A 653 23.72 3.72 4.00
N ARG A 654 24.47 4.67 4.59
CA ARG A 654 23.93 5.88 5.22
C ARG A 654 24.00 7.10 4.30
N SER A 655 24.68 6.96 3.15
CA SER A 655 24.73 7.95 2.09
C SER A 655 23.62 7.79 1.04
N ARG A 656 22.80 6.72 1.12
CA ARG A 656 21.67 6.52 0.20
C ARG A 656 20.68 7.68 0.32
N ILE A 657 20.54 8.42 -0.77
CA ILE A 657 19.53 9.47 -0.90
C ILE A 657 18.16 8.80 -1.01
N GLU A 658 17.19 9.30 -0.26
CA GLU A 658 15.83 8.78 -0.16
C GLU A 658 14.83 9.69 -0.87
N ARG A 659 15.06 11.01 -0.83
CA ARG A 659 14.19 12.03 -1.40
C ARG A 659 14.99 13.17 -2.01
N ASN A 660 14.41 13.81 -3.02
CA ASN A 660 14.90 15.03 -3.62
C ASN A 660 13.73 16.02 -3.73
N LEU A 661 13.97 17.31 -3.51
CA LEU A 661 13.02 18.38 -3.80
C LEU A 661 13.76 19.62 -4.32
N VAL A 662 13.06 20.47 -5.05
CA VAL A 662 13.55 21.78 -5.51
C VAL A 662 12.87 22.89 -4.70
N LEU A 663 13.61 23.96 -4.43
CA LEU A 663 13.13 25.18 -3.78
C LEU A 663 13.85 26.39 -4.42
N GLY A 664 13.17 27.52 -4.61
CA GLY A 664 13.80 28.70 -5.22
C GLY A 664 14.21 28.51 -6.68
N GLY A 665 13.62 27.56 -7.38
CA GLY A 665 13.81 27.22 -8.80
C GLY A 665 15.11 26.47 -9.11
N THR A 666 16.18 26.77 -8.39
CA THR A 666 17.53 26.25 -8.69
C THR A 666 18.16 25.45 -7.56
N LYS A 667 17.54 25.39 -6.38
CA LYS A 667 18.14 24.73 -5.22
C LYS A 667 17.59 23.33 -5.06
N LEU A 668 18.42 22.34 -5.39
CA LEU A 668 18.11 20.93 -5.21
C LEU A 668 18.49 20.50 -3.80
N TRP A 669 17.51 20.10 -3.01
CA TRP A 669 17.71 19.50 -1.71
C TRP A 669 17.62 17.98 -1.83
N SER A 670 18.60 17.29 -1.28
CA SER A 670 18.62 15.83 -1.20
C SER A 670 18.72 15.35 0.24
N LEU A 671 17.84 14.42 0.60
CA LEU A 671 17.77 13.84 1.94
C LEU A 671 18.32 12.41 1.90
N SER A 672 19.33 12.13 2.71
CA SER A 672 19.74 10.76 3.08
C SER A 672 19.46 10.51 4.56
N TYR A 673 19.74 9.30 5.01
CA TYR A 673 19.49 8.88 6.39
C TYR A 673 20.12 9.79 7.46
N GLU A 674 21.34 10.30 7.23
CA GLU A 674 22.09 11.11 8.20
C GLU A 674 22.31 12.55 7.72
N ARG A 675 21.73 12.99 6.60
CA ARG A 675 22.08 14.29 6.03
C ARG A 675 21.01 14.87 5.13
N MET A 676 20.81 16.17 5.27
CA MET A 676 20.18 17.00 4.26
C MET A 676 21.25 17.81 3.54
N GLN A 677 21.33 17.71 2.22
CA GLN A 677 22.33 18.43 1.40
C GLN A 677 21.63 19.36 0.42
N LEU A 678 22.28 20.49 0.15
CA LEU A 678 21.84 21.49 -0.81
C LEU A 678 22.84 21.57 -1.96
N ASN A 679 22.34 21.47 -3.19
CA ASN A 679 23.08 21.61 -4.43
C ASN A 679 22.40 22.67 -5.32
N ASP A 680 23.16 23.29 -6.22
CA ASP A 680 22.57 24.02 -7.35
C ASP A 680 22.21 23.01 -8.45
N ILE A 681 20.97 22.99 -8.93
CA ILE A 681 20.49 21.99 -9.88
C ILE A 681 21.12 22.13 -11.28
N ARG A 682 21.68 23.31 -11.60
CA ARG A 682 22.22 23.63 -12.92
C ARG A 682 23.62 23.06 -13.12
N ASP A 683 24.48 23.19 -12.11
CA ASP A 683 25.88 22.75 -12.15
C ASP A 683 26.21 21.62 -11.15
N LEU A 684 25.24 21.22 -10.33
CA LEU A 684 25.33 20.18 -9.29
C LEU A 684 26.32 20.50 -8.17
N ARG A 685 26.85 21.73 -8.10
CA ARG A 685 27.78 22.14 -7.07
C ARG A 685 27.12 22.05 -5.70
N LYS A 686 27.79 21.38 -4.76
CA LYS A 686 27.36 21.36 -3.36
C LYS A 686 27.48 22.78 -2.78
N LEU A 687 26.37 23.31 -2.27
CA LEU A 687 26.30 24.59 -1.59
C LEU A 687 26.50 24.42 -0.09
N SER A 688 25.75 23.49 0.52
CA SER A 688 25.80 23.24 1.96
C SER A 688 25.27 21.87 2.33
N SER A 689 25.43 21.48 3.60
CA SER A 689 24.80 20.29 4.17
C SER A 689 24.59 20.44 5.67
N VAL A 690 23.55 19.80 6.19
CA VAL A 690 23.28 19.65 7.62
C VAL A 690 23.22 18.16 7.95
N ASP A 691 23.99 17.75 8.95
CA ASP A 691 23.94 16.38 9.46
C ASP A 691 22.70 16.22 10.36
N LEU A 692 21.99 15.12 10.14
CA LEU A 692 20.82 14.71 10.90
C LEU A 692 21.24 13.63 11.91
N PRO A 693 20.67 13.62 13.13
CA PRO A 693 21.01 12.63 14.13
C PRO A 693 20.60 11.22 13.68
N ARG A 694 21.36 10.24 14.16
CA ARG A 694 21.05 8.83 13.97
C ARG A 694 19.75 8.47 14.67
N TYR A 695 19.05 7.48 14.12
CA TYR A 695 17.87 6.85 14.72
C TYR A 695 18.11 6.42 16.17
#